data_AF-A0A2V1AAW9-F1
#
_entry.id   AF-A0A2V1AAW9-F1
#
_cell.length_a   1.000
_cell.length_b   1.000
_cell.length_c   1.000
_cell.angle_alpha   90.00
_cell.angle_beta   90.00
_cell.angle_gamma   90.00
#
_symmetry.space_group_name_H-M   'P 1'
#
loop_
_entity.id
_entity.type
_entity.pdbx_description
1 polymer ?
#
loop_
_entity_poly.entity_id
_entity_poly.type
_entity_poly.pdbx_seq_one_letter_code
_entity_poly.pdbx_strand_id
1 'polypeptide(L)'
;MSLDDPSSLLAIQKAYFAQRLKEITSIGGLFALVLDKQTEALLLRLFSKDALLRIVTTIDQIDAPRKLQSFLQAIYLVDPSVYNLNCILADVKVNRYKMGHGLFIPFSQWETESLRYFQSAKFMGNPEVMSYFGGDGSTACFVQASMYPLESKVFLTNNVPYNSMPVYFNDNCSEMVLPQIRKAAKAIVNAIIVAEEYPLIRFYASPKATHQAARLPELIADEVQRQLDDYLRANTDYPPKATLEKPRAILLVTDRSMDLFAPLLHEFSYQAMAMDIVESLERECVYRYEAENEKGEQQEMKSDLDAEDDDLWISLRHSHIIEASELIINRINDLIKNNPMMVDRSKAKTSSDLMYVVAHLHGFDEERRQVTLHKTLIDEILDINASRKLAEFAADFEQTCCAEGTSFEGIHNKKLHEDLIVLLAREDLHVNDKMRLVLIYGLYRGGLAESDFVKLAKFIGVKNTQIVSLVSRCFYNLHKLDFPIVKKSVKDKKVERQFFHTINNEGTYNTSRFAPGLKRVLYNAAKYELDEDWFPYFRDKPIAEDVPKGNGLNSGLDKTSSVRNPRVKASWAPSGSRHGATPRNNKNKQRIFCYVAGGVTYSEMRSVYELSQALDKDIYLGSESVLKPRDFLIGLQNIDGVKQPEQLDIPLYDEVTRPRTRAPSYLFDVPKPPSQQPSSTSSRTPSAPSTQSMKQSPQQLAQSGFGSSSPNPELPPDTIGANTPSHYQKRTSQYSTDLSGENRAKEKKPSRLKRLFK
;
A
#
# COMPACT_ATOMS: atom_id res chain seq x y z
N MET A 1 -2.74 17.33 -7.27
CA MET A 1 -3.19 16.54 -8.42
C MET A 1 -4.67 16.33 -8.19
N SER A 2 -5.55 16.81 -9.08
CA SER A 2 -7.00 16.56 -8.91
C SER A 2 -7.34 15.16 -9.41
N LEU A 3 -8.49 14.64 -8.98
CA LEU A 3 -9.14 13.44 -9.52
C LEU A 3 -9.32 13.44 -11.05
N ASP A 4 -9.10 14.59 -11.71
CA ASP A 4 -9.16 14.76 -13.16
C ASP A 4 -7.82 14.51 -13.87
N ASP A 5 -6.75 14.11 -13.18
CA ASP A 5 -5.50 13.73 -13.83
C ASP A 5 -5.72 12.50 -14.73
N PRO A 6 -5.66 12.64 -16.08
CA PRO A 6 -5.90 11.52 -16.98
C PRO A 6 -4.81 10.45 -16.92
N SER A 7 -3.68 10.74 -16.26
CA SER A 7 -2.61 9.78 -16.00
C SER A 7 -2.80 8.98 -14.69
N SER A 8 -3.79 9.33 -13.87
CA SER A 8 -4.09 8.61 -12.62
C SER A 8 -4.57 7.18 -12.91
N LEU A 9 -4.03 6.19 -12.18
CA LEU A 9 -4.49 4.80 -12.26
C LEU A 9 -5.98 4.66 -11.91
N LEU A 10 -6.49 5.45 -10.97
CA LEU A 10 -7.91 5.47 -10.64
C LEU A 10 -8.73 5.93 -11.85
N ALA A 11 -8.33 7.04 -12.47
CA ALA A 11 -9.04 7.58 -13.63
C ALA A 11 -9.00 6.61 -14.83
N ILE A 12 -7.83 6.02 -15.11
CA ILE A 12 -7.63 5.07 -16.21
C ILE A 12 -8.48 3.81 -16.00
N GLN A 13 -8.43 3.19 -14.81
CA GLN A 13 -9.22 1.99 -14.50
C GLN A 13 -10.72 2.30 -14.50
N LYS A 14 -11.12 3.46 -13.95
CA LYS A 14 -12.52 3.91 -13.95
C LYS A 14 -13.05 4.10 -15.37
N ALA A 15 -12.28 4.75 -16.24
CA ALA A 15 -12.65 4.93 -17.65
C ALA A 15 -12.80 3.57 -18.37
N TYR A 16 -11.88 2.65 -18.12
CA TYR A 16 -11.93 1.29 -18.65
C TYR A 16 -13.23 0.57 -18.25
N PHE A 17 -13.60 0.57 -16.97
CA PHE A 17 -14.87 -0.03 -16.53
C PHE A 17 -16.11 0.71 -17.03
N ALA A 18 -16.10 2.04 -17.02
CA ALA A 18 -17.21 2.84 -17.51
C ALA A 18 -17.51 2.53 -18.98
N GLN A 19 -16.47 2.34 -19.79
CA GLN A 19 -16.62 1.92 -21.18
C GLN A 19 -17.27 0.53 -21.29
N ARG A 20 -16.76 -0.47 -20.55
CA ARG A 20 -17.31 -1.84 -20.58
C ARG A 20 -18.76 -1.93 -20.12
N LEU A 21 -19.11 -1.20 -19.05
CA LEU A 21 -20.49 -1.13 -18.58
C LEU A 21 -21.40 -0.42 -19.60
N LYS A 22 -20.90 0.63 -20.26
CA LYS A 22 -21.66 1.34 -21.30
C LYS A 22 -21.90 0.47 -22.53
N GLU A 23 -20.90 -0.31 -22.96
CA GLU A 23 -21.03 -1.27 -24.07
C GLU A 23 -22.21 -2.22 -23.82
N ILE A 24 -22.31 -2.81 -22.63
CA ILE A 24 -23.41 -3.74 -22.26
C ILE A 24 -24.75 -3.02 -22.12
N THR A 25 -24.78 -1.92 -21.37
CA THR A 25 -26.05 -1.22 -21.06
C THR A 25 -26.66 -0.52 -22.27
N SER A 26 -25.88 -0.24 -23.32
CA SER A 26 -26.35 0.33 -24.58
C SER A 26 -27.37 -0.55 -25.33
N ILE A 27 -27.39 -1.86 -25.06
CA ILE A 27 -28.36 -2.82 -25.63
C ILE A 27 -29.80 -2.50 -25.19
N GLY A 28 -29.96 -1.78 -24.07
CA GLY A 28 -31.25 -1.44 -23.49
C GLY A 28 -31.78 -2.52 -22.55
N GLY A 29 -32.54 -2.09 -21.55
CA GLY A 29 -33.08 -2.93 -20.49
C GLY A 29 -32.67 -2.46 -19.09
N LEU A 30 -33.11 -3.21 -18.09
CA LEU A 30 -32.75 -2.99 -16.69
C LEU A 30 -31.72 -4.04 -16.27
N PHE A 31 -30.68 -3.62 -15.56
CA PHE A 31 -29.52 -4.45 -15.25
C PHE A 31 -29.30 -4.58 -13.74
N ALA A 32 -28.98 -5.78 -13.28
CA ALA A 32 -28.41 -6.05 -11.96
C ALA A 32 -26.90 -6.25 -12.12
N LEU A 33 -26.08 -5.50 -11.39
CA LEU A 33 -24.64 -5.69 -11.33
C LEU A 33 -24.31 -6.66 -10.20
N VAL A 34 -23.88 -7.87 -10.57
CA VAL A 34 -23.54 -8.94 -9.64
C VAL A 34 -22.03 -9.02 -9.49
N LEU A 35 -21.54 -8.85 -8.27
CA LEU A 35 -20.12 -8.71 -7.94
C LEU A 35 -19.69 -9.78 -6.94
N ASP A 36 -18.42 -10.16 -6.97
CA ASP A 36 -17.78 -10.86 -5.86
C ASP A 36 -17.11 -9.85 -4.92
N LYS A 37 -16.54 -10.35 -3.83
CA LYS A 37 -15.92 -9.48 -2.80
C LYS A 37 -14.74 -8.66 -3.36
N GLN A 38 -13.96 -9.22 -4.28
CA GLN A 38 -12.77 -8.56 -4.81
C GLN A 38 -13.17 -7.46 -5.81
N THR A 39 -14.07 -7.80 -6.73
CA THR A 39 -14.57 -6.89 -7.76
C THR A 39 -15.47 -5.79 -7.20
N GLU A 40 -16.23 -6.06 -6.14
CA GLU A 40 -16.96 -5.02 -5.40
C GLU A 40 -16.02 -4.02 -4.76
N ALA A 41 -15.01 -4.47 -4.03
CA ALA A 41 -14.05 -3.58 -3.40
C ALA A 41 -13.31 -2.71 -4.45
N LEU A 42 -12.96 -3.30 -5.60
CA LEU A 42 -12.38 -2.57 -6.72
C LEU A 42 -13.34 -1.53 -7.31
N LEU A 43 -14.60 -1.90 -7.59
CA LEU A 43 -15.55 -0.95 -8.19
C LEU A 43 -15.92 0.17 -7.24
N LEU A 44 -16.13 -0.11 -5.95
CA LEU A 44 -16.44 0.90 -4.95
C LEU A 44 -15.27 1.82 -4.64
N ARG A 45 -14.03 1.40 -4.96
CA ARG A 45 -12.86 2.29 -4.95
C ARG A 45 -12.90 3.33 -6.07
N LEU A 46 -13.53 3.01 -7.21
CA LEU A 46 -13.51 3.84 -8.42
C LEU A 46 -14.80 4.66 -8.61
N PHE A 47 -15.92 4.15 -8.13
CA PHE A 47 -17.24 4.72 -8.29
C PHE A 47 -17.95 4.80 -6.95
N SER A 48 -18.63 5.91 -6.70
CA SER A 48 -19.64 5.94 -5.65
C SER A 48 -20.76 4.96 -6.00
N LYS A 49 -21.39 4.40 -4.97
CA LYS A 49 -22.53 3.50 -5.14
C LYS A 49 -23.66 4.16 -5.97
N ASP A 50 -23.92 5.44 -5.73
CA ASP A 50 -24.92 6.21 -6.47
C ASP A 50 -24.56 6.39 -7.95
N ALA A 51 -23.26 6.55 -8.28
CA ALA A 51 -22.82 6.64 -9.66
C ALA A 51 -23.07 5.32 -10.41
N LEU A 52 -22.83 4.18 -9.76
CA LEU A 52 -23.15 2.86 -10.32
C LEU A 52 -24.67 2.65 -10.48
N LEU A 53 -25.47 3.07 -9.50
CA LEU A 53 -26.94 2.95 -9.56
C LEU A 53 -27.61 3.87 -10.62
N ARG A 54 -26.87 4.82 -11.19
CA ARG A 54 -27.29 5.55 -12.39
C ARG A 54 -27.08 4.76 -13.69
N ILE A 55 -26.20 3.75 -13.65
CA ILE A 55 -25.88 2.88 -14.79
C ILE A 55 -26.69 1.58 -14.72
N VAL A 56 -26.84 1.01 -13.51
CA VAL A 56 -27.54 -0.25 -13.25
C VAL A 56 -28.65 -0.07 -12.21
N THR A 57 -29.62 -0.98 -12.17
CA THR A 57 -30.78 -0.91 -11.26
C THR A 57 -30.45 -1.41 -9.86
N THR A 58 -29.68 -2.49 -9.74
CA THR A 58 -29.24 -3.06 -8.46
C THR A 58 -27.76 -3.40 -8.49
N ILE A 59 -27.13 -3.44 -7.31
CA ILE A 59 -25.76 -3.92 -7.10
C ILE A 59 -25.86 -4.98 -6.01
N ASP A 60 -25.47 -6.21 -6.36
CA ASP A 60 -25.69 -7.38 -5.52
C ASP A 60 -24.41 -8.22 -5.38
N GLN A 61 -24.15 -8.75 -4.19
CA GLN A 61 -23.09 -9.72 -3.95
C GLN A 61 -23.49 -11.11 -4.48
N ILE A 62 -22.60 -11.77 -5.23
CA ILE A 62 -22.86 -13.04 -5.92
C ILE A 62 -23.26 -14.17 -4.97
N ASP A 63 -22.73 -14.18 -3.75
CA ASP A 63 -23.03 -15.19 -2.76
C ASP A 63 -24.06 -14.73 -1.72
N ALA A 64 -24.59 -13.51 -1.79
CA ALA A 64 -25.62 -13.04 -0.87
C ALA A 64 -27.03 -13.56 -1.26
N PRO A 65 -27.98 -13.62 -0.29
CA PRO A 65 -29.38 -13.88 -0.59
C PRO A 65 -29.97 -12.80 -1.50
N ARG A 66 -30.39 -13.19 -2.72
CA ARG A 66 -30.88 -12.30 -3.78
C ARG A 66 -32.29 -12.68 -4.23
N LYS A 67 -33.15 -11.68 -4.44
CA LYS A 67 -34.54 -11.87 -4.91
C LYS A 67 -34.57 -12.37 -6.35
N LEU A 68 -35.64 -13.08 -6.72
CA LEU A 68 -35.93 -13.40 -8.13
C LEU A 68 -36.37 -12.13 -8.85
N GLN A 69 -35.63 -11.75 -9.89
CA GLN A 69 -35.83 -10.53 -10.67
C GLN A 69 -35.70 -10.86 -12.16
N SER A 70 -36.57 -11.76 -12.66
CA SER A 70 -36.55 -12.24 -14.04
C SER A 70 -36.83 -11.16 -15.11
N PHE A 71 -37.17 -9.94 -14.69
CA PHE A 71 -37.28 -8.76 -15.56
C PHE A 71 -35.94 -8.02 -15.76
N LEU A 72 -34.95 -8.25 -14.89
CA LEU A 72 -33.60 -7.70 -14.98
C LEU A 72 -32.69 -8.64 -15.78
N GLN A 73 -31.68 -8.08 -16.44
CA GLN A 73 -30.52 -8.81 -16.96
C GLN A 73 -29.39 -8.72 -15.94
N ALA A 74 -28.55 -9.75 -15.80
CA ALA A 74 -27.42 -9.71 -14.87
C ALA A 74 -26.10 -9.40 -15.58
N ILE A 75 -25.30 -8.52 -15.00
CA ILE A 75 -23.90 -8.29 -15.39
C ILE A 75 -23.03 -8.91 -14.29
N TYR A 76 -22.33 -10.01 -14.60
CA TYR A 76 -21.45 -10.71 -13.67
C TYR A 76 -20.02 -10.22 -13.83
N LEU A 77 -19.60 -9.24 -13.03
CA LEU A 77 -18.20 -8.85 -12.93
C LEU A 77 -17.57 -9.63 -11.78
N VAL A 78 -16.93 -10.76 -12.08
CA VAL A 78 -16.42 -11.70 -11.07
C VAL A 78 -15.16 -12.43 -11.55
N ASP A 79 -14.36 -12.90 -10.59
CA ASP A 79 -13.37 -13.95 -10.86
C ASP A 79 -14.09 -15.27 -11.22
N PRO A 80 -13.74 -15.94 -12.33
CA PRO A 80 -14.42 -17.16 -12.76
C PRO A 80 -13.95 -18.41 -11.99
N SER A 81 -13.88 -18.32 -10.66
CA SER A 81 -13.62 -19.46 -9.76
C SER A 81 -14.76 -20.48 -9.82
N VAL A 82 -14.47 -21.75 -9.53
CA VAL A 82 -15.49 -22.82 -9.46
C VAL A 82 -16.65 -22.43 -8.53
N TYR A 83 -16.36 -21.74 -7.41
CA TYR A 83 -17.38 -21.20 -6.51
C TYR A 83 -18.30 -20.21 -7.19
N ASN A 84 -17.76 -19.15 -7.79
CA ASN A 84 -18.54 -18.11 -8.45
C ASN A 84 -19.35 -18.66 -9.64
N LEU A 85 -18.75 -19.56 -10.43
CA LEU A 85 -19.44 -20.24 -11.53
C LEU A 85 -20.61 -21.09 -11.03
N ASN A 86 -20.50 -21.72 -9.86
CA ASN A 86 -21.61 -22.44 -9.24
C ASN A 86 -22.71 -21.51 -8.70
N CYS A 87 -22.36 -20.31 -8.22
CA CYS A 87 -23.35 -19.31 -7.85
C CYS A 87 -24.12 -18.81 -9.08
N ILE A 88 -23.45 -18.60 -10.22
CA ILE A 88 -24.11 -18.28 -11.50
C ILE A 88 -25.01 -19.43 -11.95
N LEU A 89 -24.55 -20.68 -11.84
CA LEU A 89 -25.38 -21.85 -12.17
C LEU A 89 -26.65 -21.92 -11.31
N ALA A 90 -26.58 -21.49 -10.05
CA ALA A 90 -27.77 -21.36 -9.19
C ALA A 90 -28.74 -20.30 -9.73
N ASP A 91 -28.24 -19.16 -10.22
CA ASP A 91 -29.03 -18.11 -10.87
C ASP A 91 -29.75 -18.60 -12.12
N VAL A 92 -29.06 -19.36 -12.97
CA VAL A 92 -29.63 -19.96 -14.19
C VAL A 92 -30.75 -20.95 -13.83
N LYS A 93 -30.50 -21.86 -12.88
CA LYS A 93 -31.45 -22.91 -12.50
C LYS A 93 -32.78 -22.39 -11.97
N VAL A 94 -32.76 -21.30 -11.21
CA VAL A 94 -33.99 -20.72 -10.64
C VAL A 94 -34.57 -19.60 -11.50
N ASN A 95 -33.98 -19.33 -12.68
CA ASN A 95 -34.33 -18.21 -13.56
C ASN A 95 -34.35 -16.87 -12.81
N ARG A 96 -33.30 -16.60 -12.03
CA ARG A 96 -33.22 -15.40 -11.18
C ARG A 96 -33.24 -14.12 -11.99
N TYR A 97 -32.57 -14.11 -13.14
CA TYR A 97 -32.53 -13.00 -14.08
C TYR A 97 -32.92 -13.49 -15.46
N LYS A 98 -33.26 -12.57 -16.37
CA LYS A 98 -33.68 -12.86 -17.73
C LYS A 98 -32.59 -13.52 -18.57
N MET A 99 -31.36 -13.01 -18.45
CA MET A 99 -30.15 -13.45 -19.16
C MET A 99 -28.92 -12.89 -18.43
N GLY A 100 -27.74 -13.42 -18.76
CA GLY A 100 -26.46 -13.00 -18.21
C GLY A 100 -25.54 -12.34 -19.23
N HIS A 101 -24.77 -11.36 -18.74
CA HIS A 101 -23.59 -10.79 -19.38
C HIS A 101 -22.39 -11.06 -18.49
N GLY A 102 -21.39 -11.78 -19.00
CA GLY A 102 -20.18 -12.11 -18.27
C GLY A 102 -19.11 -11.04 -18.47
N LEU A 103 -18.60 -10.50 -17.38
CA LEU A 103 -17.40 -9.68 -17.30
C LEU A 103 -16.38 -10.45 -16.42
N PHE A 104 -15.85 -11.55 -16.95
CA PHE A 104 -15.00 -12.45 -16.16
C PHE A 104 -13.55 -11.97 -16.11
N ILE A 105 -12.89 -12.14 -14.97
CA ILE A 105 -11.44 -11.95 -14.92
C ILE A 105 -10.76 -13.02 -15.79
N PRO A 106 -9.77 -12.67 -16.64
CA PRO A 106 -9.07 -13.65 -17.48
C PRO A 106 -8.44 -14.79 -16.68
N PHE A 107 -8.57 -16.00 -17.22
CA PHE A 107 -7.81 -17.15 -16.75
C PHE A 107 -6.32 -16.97 -17.08
N SER A 108 -5.47 -17.32 -16.14
CA SER A 108 -4.08 -17.68 -16.41
C SER A 108 -4.02 -19.13 -16.91
N GLN A 109 -2.99 -19.46 -17.68
CA GLN A 109 -2.73 -20.84 -18.15
C GLN A 109 -2.64 -21.88 -17.01
N TRP A 110 -2.41 -21.43 -15.77
CA TRP A 110 -2.24 -22.28 -14.60
C TRP A 110 -3.56 -22.60 -13.88
N GLU A 111 -4.64 -21.87 -14.16
CA GLU A 111 -5.96 -22.07 -13.54
C GLU A 111 -6.73 -23.16 -14.29
N THR A 112 -6.09 -24.31 -14.49
CA THR A 112 -6.62 -25.38 -15.33
C THR A 112 -7.92 -25.97 -14.80
N GLU A 113 -8.12 -26.00 -13.48
CA GLU A 113 -9.37 -26.49 -12.88
C GLU A 113 -10.52 -25.54 -13.20
N SER A 114 -10.37 -24.24 -12.92
CA SER A 114 -11.39 -23.23 -13.22
C SER A 114 -11.68 -23.14 -14.72
N LEU A 115 -10.65 -23.17 -15.57
CA LEU A 115 -10.82 -23.16 -17.03
C LEU A 115 -11.55 -24.41 -17.53
N ARG A 116 -11.17 -25.61 -17.06
CA ARG A 116 -11.86 -26.86 -17.40
C ARG A 116 -13.31 -26.84 -16.91
N TYR A 117 -13.55 -26.32 -15.71
CA TYR A 117 -14.89 -26.20 -15.17
C TYR A 117 -15.75 -25.27 -16.01
N PHE A 118 -15.21 -24.09 -16.36
CA PHE A 118 -15.86 -23.11 -17.22
C PHE A 118 -16.27 -23.72 -18.56
N GLN A 119 -15.38 -24.49 -19.21
CA GLN A 119 -15.63 -25.15 -20.49
C GLN A 119 -16.47 -26.44 -20.38
N SER A 120 -16.71 -26.96 -19.18
CA SER A 120 -17.36 -28.25 -18.98
C SER A 120 -18.85 -28.25 -19.33
N ALA A 121 -19.41 -29.45 -19.52
CA ALA A 121 -20.86 -29.67 -19.66
C ALA A 121 -21.69 -29.21 -18.44
N LYS A 122 -21.05 -28.83 -17.32
CA LYS A 122 -21.73 -28.27 -16.15
C LYS A 122 -21.95 -26.76 -16.26
N PHE A 123 -21.11 -26.04 -17.01
CA PHE A 123 -21.16 -24.59 -17.15
C PHE A 123 -21.35 -24.17 -18.61
N MET A 124 -20.34 -23.73 -19.36
CA MET A 124 -20.56 -23.26 -20.76
C MET A 124 -21.04 -24.37 -21.69
N GLY A 125 -20.72 -25.63 -21.43
CA GLY A 125 -21.26 -26.77 -22.19
C GLY A 125 -22.68 -27.17 -21.78
N ASN A 126 -23.27 -26.54 -20.76
CA ASN A 126 -24.66 -26.76 -20.37
C ASN A 126 -25.58 -25.93 -21.28
N PRO A 127 -26.55 -26.52 -22.00
CA PRO A 127 -27.44 -25.78 -22.90
C PRO A 127 -28.23 -24.64 -22.22
N GLU A 128 -28.61 -24.79 -20.95
CA GLU A 128 -29.34 -23.75 -20.21
C GLU A 128 -28.46 -22.53 -19.93
N VAL A 129 -27.24 -22.77 -19.43
CA VAL A 129 -26.24 -21.72 -19.22
C VAL A 129 -25.87 -21.10 -20.56
N MET A 130 -25.77 -21.92 -21.60
CA MET A 130 -25.39 -21.44 -22.91
C MET A 130 -26.44 -20.48 -23.49
N SER A 131 -27.71 -20.87 -23.40
CA SER A 131 -28.85 -20.01 -23.74
C SER A 131 -28.91 -18.75 -22.87
N TYR A 132 -28.51 -18.84 -21.60
CA TYR A 132 -28.50 -17.69 -20.68
C TYR A 132 -27.45 -16.64 -21.06
N PHE A 133 -26.33 -17.04 -21.65
CA PHE A 133 -25.26 -16.17 -22.16
C PHE A 133 -25.32 -15.98 -23.68
N GLY A 134 -26.50 -15.67 -24.22
CA GLY A 134 -26.68 -15.30 -25.63
C GLY A 134 -26.82 -16.46 -26.62
N GLY A 135 -26.82 -17.71 -26.15
CA GLY A 135 -27.00 -18.92 -26.98
C GLY A 135 -25.71 -19.45 -27.60
N ASP A 136 -24.74 -18.58 -27.87
CA ASP A 136 -23.41 -18.90 -28.39
C ASP A 136 -22.26 -18.46 -27.46
N GLY A 137 -22.58 -17.72 -26.39
CA GLY A 137 -21.61 -17.19 -25.44
C GLY A 137 -21.13 -15.79 -25.73
N SER A 138 -21.71 -15.15 -26.73
CA SER A 138 -21.36 -13.80 -27.16
C SER A 138 -21.45 -12.75 -26.05
N THR A 139 -22.28 -12.96 -25.03
CA THR A 139 -22.41 -12.03 -23.89
C THR A 139 -21.42 -12.31 -22.75
N ALA A 140 -20.61 -13.38 -22.84
CA ALA A 140 -19.56 -13.70 -21.88
C ALA A 140 -18.20 -13.21 -22.40
N CYS A 141 -17.66 -12.16 -21.81
CA CYS A 141 -16.37 -11.60 -22.17
C CYS A 141 -15.43 -11.49 -20.96
N PHE A 142 -14.16 -11.18 -21.23
CA PHE A 142 -13.12 -11.07 -20.22
C PHE A 142 -12.69 -9.62 -20.00
N VAL A 143 -12.43 -9.25 -18.75
CA VAL A 143 -12.12 -7.87 -18.35
C VAL A 143 -10.98 -7.82 -17.34
N GLN A 144 -10.06 -6.88 -17.50
CA GLN A 144 -8.99 -6.68 -16.55
C GLN A 144 -9.52 -6.05 -15.25
N ALA A 145 -9.55 -6.84 -14.17
CA ALA A 145 -10.02 -6.42 -12.84
C ALA A 145 -9.16 -6.95 -11.67
N SER A 146 -7.93 -7.39 -11.93
CA SER A 146 -7.02 -7.95 -10.90
C SER A 146 -6.16 -6.93 -10.14
N MET A 147 -6.13 -5.66 -10.55
CA MET A 147 -5.39 -4.60 -9.86
C MET A 147 -6.31 -3.84 -8.89
N TYR A 148 -5.85 -3.55 -7.67
CA TYR A 148 -6.50 -2.61 -6.76
C TYR A 148 -5.77 -1.26 -6.74
N PRO A 149 -6.31 -0.18 -7.32
CA PRO A 149 -5.65 1.13 -7.33
C PRO A 149 -5.77 1.80 -5.96
N LEU A 150 -4.64 1.87 -5.24
CA LEU A 150 -4.55 2.46 -3.91
C LEU A 150 -4.47 3.98 -3.99
N GLU A 151 -3.58 4.51 -4.83
CA GLU A 151 -3.44 5.95 -5.08
C GLU A 151 -3.31 6.21 -6.58
N SER A 152 -3.32 7.47 -6.98
CA SER A 152 -3.17 7.86 -8.40
C SER A 152 -1.95 7.24 -9.10
N LYS A 153 -0.86 6.93 -8.37
CA LYS A 153 0.33 6.27 -8.93
C LYS A 153 0.69 4.95 -8.26
N VAL A 154 -0.15 4.43 -7.36
CA VAL A 154 0.16 3.23 -6.56
C VAL A 154 -0.96 2.21 -6.67
N PHE A 155 -0.62 0.94 -6.91
CA PHE A 155 -1.57 -0.16 -6.95
C PHE A 155 -1.13 -1.35 -6.11
N LEU A 156 -2.11 -2.15 -5.69
CA LEU A 156 -1.91 -3.38 -4.94
C LEU A 156 -2.44 -4.59 -5.72
N THR A 157 -1.92 -5.77 -5.40
CA THR A 157 -2.40 -7.03 -5.99
C THR A 157 -3.78 -7.46 -5.49
N ASN A 158 -4.22 -6.90 -4.36
CA ASN A 158 -5.51 -7.22 -3.77
C ASN A 158 -6.03 -6.05 -2.92
N ASN A 159 -7.34 -6.02 -2.66
CA ASN A 159 -7.97 -5.00 -1.81
C ASN A 159 -7.74 -5.26 -0.31
N VAL A 160 -7.54 -6.52 0.08
CA VAL A 160 -7.13 -6.90 1.44
C VAL A 160 -5.63 -7.23 1.39
N PRO A 161 -4.76 -6.24 1.61
CA PRO A 161 -3.32 -6.47 1.62
C PRO A 161 -2.93 -7.32 2.82
N TYR A 162 -1.90 -8.13 2.64
CA TYR A 162 -1.26 -8.88 3.70
C TYR A 162 0.26 -8.85 3.50
N ASN A 163 1.02 -9.14 4.57
CA ASN A 163 2.47 -9.19 4.47
C ASN A 163 2.90 -10.43 3.66
N SER A 164 3.40 -10.22 2.46
CA SER A 164 3.80 -11.27 1.51
C SER A 164 5.23 -11.77 1.74
N MET A 165 6.01 -11.13 2.62
CA MET A 165 7.37 -11.61 2.95
C MET A 165 7.41 -13.08 3.37
N PRO A 166 6.57 -13.57 4.30
CA PRO A 166 6.54 -15.00 4.62
C PRO A 166 6.28 -15.89 3.41
N VAL A 167 5.41 -15.48 2.47
CA VAL A 167 5.14 -16.28 1.26
C VAL A 167 6.43 -16.49 0.46
N TYR A 168 7.22 -15.43 0.28
CA TYR A 168 8.40 -15.46 -0.58
C TYR A 168 9.69 -15.95 0.09
N PHE A 169 9.85 -15.67 1.38
CA PHE A 169 11.10 -15.89 2.10
C PHE A 169 10.99 -16.93 3.22
N ASN A 170 9.81 -17.48 3.52
CA ASN A 170 9.68 -18.64 4.41
C ASN A 170 9.70 -19.95 3.60
N ASP A 171 10.67 -20.80 3.88
CA ASP A 171 10.86 -22.10 3.23
C ASP A 171 9.62 -23.01 3.37
N ASN A 172 8.88 -22.89 4.48
CA ASN A 172 7.64 -23.63 4.74
C ASN A 172 6.46 -23.14 3.87
N CYS A 173 6.59 -22.00 3.18
CA CYS A 173 5.55 -21.39 2.34
C CYS A 173 5.77 -21.61 0.84
N SER A 174 6.71 -22.48 0.46
CA SER A 174 7.12 -22.70 -0.94
C SER A 174 5.96 -23.02 -1.91
N GLU A 175 4.92 -23.74 -1.45
CA GLU A 175 3.73 -24.05 -2.27
C GLU A 175 2.91 -22.81 -2.66
N MET A 176 2.97 -21.75 -1.87
CA MET A 176 2.23 -20.50 -2.11
C MET A 176 2.98 -19.52 -3.01
N VAL A 177 4.28 -19.71 -3.23
CA VAL A 177 5.12 -18.79 -4.02
C VAL A 177 4.59 -18.62 -5.45
N LEU A 178 4.36 -19.73 -6.16
CA LEU A 178 3.87 -19.68 -7.55
C LEU A 178 2.43 -19.11 -7.65
N PRO A 179 1.45 -19.52 -6.82
CA PRO A 179 0.16 -18.85 -6.75
C PRO A 179 0.27 -17.34 -6.54
N GLN A 180 1.15 -16.89 -5.64
CA GLN A 180 1.33 -15.47 -5.36
C GLN A 180 1.97 -14.72 -6.53
N ILE A 181 2.98 -15.30 -7.19
CA ILE A 181 3.59 -14.74 -8.41
C ILE A 181 2.54 -14.56 -9.50
N ARG A 182 1.61 -15.52 -9.67
CA ARG A 182 0.54 -15.42 -10.68
C ARG A 182 -0.43 -14.28 -10.36
N LYS A 183 -0.79 -14.08 -9.09
CA LYS A 183 -1.61 -12.94 -8.65
C LYS A 183 -0.91 -11.61 -8.89
N ALA A 184 0.38 -11.52 -8.55
CA ALA A 184 1.21 -10.35 -8.83
C ALA A 184 1.24 -10.03 -10.33
N ALA A 185 1.49 -11.05 -11.16
CA ALA A 185 1.52 -10.89 -12.61
C ALA A 185 0.17 -10.41 -13.17
N LYS A 186 -0.97 -10.97 -12.72
CA LYS A 186 -2.31 -10.50 -13.12
C LYS A 186 -2.53 -9.02 -12.81
N ALA A 187 -2.12 -8.56 -11.63
CA ALA A 187 -2.25 -7.14 -11.24
C ALA A 187 -1.35 -6.22 -12.10
N ILE A 188 -0.10 -6.63 -12.35
CA ILE A 188 0.83 -5.89 -13.23
C ILE A 188 0.28 -5.82 -14.66
N VAL A 189 -0.18 -6.95 -15.21
CA VAL A 189 -0.75 -7.04 -16.55
C VAL A 189 -2.01 -6.21 -16.67
N ASN A 190 -2.87 -6.20 -15.64
CA ASN A 190 -4.01 -5.28 -15.58
C ASN A 190 -3.55 -3.83 -15.74
N ALA A 191 -2.61 -3.36 -14.90
CA ALA A 191 -2.09 -2.00 -14.94
C ALA A 191 -1.54 -1.61 -16.33
N ILE A 192 -0.79 -2.53 -16.96
CA ILE A 192 -0.24 -2.36 -18.31
C ILE A 192 -1.34 -2.27 -19.36
N ILE A 193 -2.34 -3.14 -19.29
CA ILE A 193 -3.43 -3.22 -20.27
C ILE A 193 -4.32 -1.99 -20.21
N VAL A 194 -4.75 -1.57 -19.02
CA VAL A 194 -5.60 -0.38 -18.88
C VAL A 194 -4.83 0.90 -19.25
N ALA A 195 -3.51 0.90 -19.07
CA ALA A 195 -2.63 1.93 -19.57
C ALA A 195 -2.24 1.74 -21.06
N GLU A 196 -2.77 0.75 -21.77
CA GLU A 196 -2.54 0.58 -23.21
C GLU A 196 -1.03 0.51 -23.61
N GLU A 197 -0.19 -0.15 -22.80
CA GLU A 197 1.26 -0.24 -22.99
C GLU A 197 1.82 -1.63 -23.33
N TYR A 198 3.00 -1.69 -23.96
CA TYR A 198 3.78 -2.93 -24.08
C TYR A 198 5.24 -2.70 -23.66
N PRO A 199 5.56 -2.87 -22.36
CA PRO A 199 6.82 -2.39 -21.82
C PRO A 199 8.03 -3.28 -22.14
N LEU A 200 9.23 -2.68 -22.03
CA LEU A 200 10.49 -3.40 -21.85
C LEU A 200 10.56 -3.92 -20.42
N ILE A 201 10.72 -5.23 -20.23
CA ILE A 201 10.75 -5.84 -18.89
C ILE A 201 12.19 -5.97 -18.40
N ARG A 202 12.47 -5.38 -17.23
CA ARG A 202 13.71 -5.51 -16.46
C ARG A 202 13.40 -6.03 -15.06
N PHE A 203 14.36 -6.71 -14.45
CA PHE A 203 14.18 -7.25 -13.10
C PHE A 203 15.45 -7.18 -12.28
N TYR A 204 15.33 -7.00 -10.96
CA TYR A 204 16.45 -7.05 -10.02
C TYR A 204 17.05 -8.47 -9.98
N ALA A 205 18.36 -8.55 -10.18
CA ALA A 205 19.13 -9.78 -10.08
C ALA A 205 20.48 -9.48 -9.42
N SER A 206 20.65 -9.86 -8.15
CA SER A 206 21.95 -9.73 -7.49
C SER A 206 22.92 -10.79 -8.05
N PRO A 207 24.07 -10.41 -8.65
CA PRO A 207 24.98 -11.37 -9.28
C PRO A 207 25.58 -12.42 -8.33
N LYS A 208 25.54 -12.15 -7.02
CA LYS A 208 26.10 -13.00 -5.97
C LYS A 208 25.05 -13.61 -5.04
N ALA A 209 23.76 -13.36 -5.28
CA ALA A 209 22.72 -13.85 -4.39
C ALA A 209 22.59 -15.37 -4.44
N THR A 210 22.48 -15.99 -3.27
CA THR A 210 22.34 -17.46 -3.13
C THR A 210 21.11 -17.87 -2.33
N HIS A 211 20.31 -16.92 -1.86
CA HIS A 211 19.09 -17.19 -1.10
C HIS A 211 17.98 -17.72 -2.03
N GLN A 212 17.00 -18.46 -1.46
CA GLN A 212 15.96 -19.14 -2.24
C GLN A 212 15.15 -18.20 -3.14
N ALA A 213 14.86 -16.98 -2.66
CA ALA A 213 14.09 -15.98 -3.39
C ALA A 213 14.93 -15.17 -4.40
N ALA A 214 16.21 -15.48 -4.62
CA ALA A 214 17.09 -14.68 -5.51
C ALA A 214 16.58 -14.55 -6.95
N ARG A 215 15.75 -15.50 -7.41
CA ARG A 215 15.13 -15.49 -8.74
C ARG A 215 13.68 -14.99 -8.73
N LEU A 216 13.17 -14.52 -7.60
CA LEU A 216 11.77 -14.07 -7.48
C LEU A 216 11.42 -12.96 -8.49
N PRO A 217 12.22 -11.89 -8.66
CA PRO A 217 11.91 -10.86 -9.65
C PRO A 217 11.90 -11.39 -11.09
N GLU A 218 12.81 -12.33 -11.42
CA GLU A 218 12.86 -13.01 -12.72
C GLU A 218 11.58 -13.83 -12.98
N LEU A 219 11.12 -14.60 -11.97
CA LEU A 219 9.92 -15.44 -12.10
C LEU A 219 8.65 -14.60 -12.27
N ILE A 220 8.55 -13.46 -11.59
CA ILE A 220 7.45 -12.51 -11.80
C ILE A 220 7.53 -11.90 -13.21
N ALA A 221 8.71 -11.48 -13.65
CA ALA A 221 8.91 -10.94 -15.00
C ALA A 221 8.51 -11.95 -16.10
N ASP A 222 8.88 -13.22 -15.92
CA ASP A 222 8.51 -14.32 -16.83
C ASP A 222 7.00 -14.54 -16.87
N GLU A 223 6.33 -14.56 -15.71
CA GLU A 223 4.88 -14.75 -15.64
C GLU A 223 4.11 -13.55 -16.21
N VAL A 224 4.56 -12.32 -15.98
CA VAL A 224 4.00 -11.11 -16.61
C VAL A 224 4.12 -11.19 -18.13
N GLN A 225 5.29 -11.54 -18.65
CA GLN A 225 5.51 -11.67 -20.09
C GLN A 225 4.56 -12.71 -20.69
N ARG A 226 4.40 -13.88 -20.04
CA ARG A 226 3.50 -14.93 -20.52
C ARG A 226 2.05 -14.47 -20.60
N GLN A 227 1.53 -13.86 -19.54
CA GLN A 227 0.14 -13.39 -19.51
C GLN A 227 -0.10 -12.22 -20.48
N LEU A 228 0.90 -11.36 -20.70
CA LEU A 228 0.83 -10.30 -21.71
C LEU A 228 0.85 -10.87 -23.14
N ASP A 229 1.67 -11.89 -23.40
CA ASP A 229 1.72 -12.62 -24.68
C ASP A 229 0.39 -13.37 -24.94
N ASP A 230 -0.27 -13.92 -23.91
CA ASP A 230 -1.62 -14.49 -23.99
C ASP A 230 -2.65 -13.42 -24.39
N TYR A 231 -2.61 -12.25 -23.73
CA TYR A 231 -3.52 -11.15 -24.03
C TYR A 231 -3.34 -10.63 -25.48
N LEU A 232 -2.10 -10.48 -25.93
CA LEU A 232 -1.77 -10.06 -27.31
C LEU A 232 -2.30 -11.04 -28.36
N ARG A 233 -2.19 -12.35 -28.10
CA ARG A 233 -2.76 -13.37 -29.00
C ARG A 233 -4.27 -13.29 -29.11
N ALA A 234 -4.96 -12.89 -28.04
CA ALA A 234 -6.40 -12.70 -28.03
C ALA A 234 -6.84 -11.32 -28.57
N ASN A 235 -5.94 -10.33 -28.63
CA ASN A 235 -6.24 -8.95 -29.00
C ASN A 235 -5.22 -8.43 -30.03
N THR A 236 -5.44 -8.74 -31.31
CA THR A 236 -4.50 -8.42 -32.41
C THR A 236 -4.30 -6.92 -32.65
N ASP A 237 -5.24 -6.08 -32.21
CA ASP A 237 -5.17 -4.62 -32.35
C ASP A 237 -4.42 -3.94 -31.19
N TYR A 238 -3.86 -4.72 -30.26
CA TYR A 238 -3.08 -4.24 -29.12
C TYR A 238 -1.56 -4.35 -29.37
N PRO A 239 -0.74 -3.38 -28.90
CA PRO A 239 -1.13 -2.11 -28.29
C PRO A 239 -1.72 -1.14 -29.33
N PRO A 240 -2.56 -0.17 -28.91
CA PRO A 240 -3.13 0.82 -29.82
C PRO A 240 -2.06 1.56 -30.62
N LYS A 241 -2.37 1.95 -31.86
CA LYS A 241 -1.43 2.68 -32.74
C LYS A 241 -0.91 3.97 -32.12
N ALA A 242 -1.71 4.64 -31.29
CA ALA A 242 -1.31 5.84 -30.55
C ALA A 242 -0.12 5.59 -29.60
N THR A 243 0.01 4.36 -29.08
CA THR A 243 1.14 3.95 -28.24
C THR A 243 2.46 3.92 -29.01
N LEU A 244 2.41 3.77 -30.34
CA LEU A 244 3.61 3.80 -31.19
C LEU A 244 4.20 5.21 -31.34
N GLU A 245 3.46 6.26 -30.96
CA GLU A 245 3.91 7.66 -31.05
C GLU A 245 4.66 8.14 -29.79
N LYS A 246 4.68 7.33 -28.72
CA LYS A 246 5.38 7.64 -27.45
C LYS A 246 6.56 6.70 -27.20
N PRO A 247 7.57 7.13 -26.40
CA PRO A 247 8.66 6.24 -26.02
C PRO A 247 8.13 4.98 -25.34
N ARG A 248 8.70 3.82 -25.68
CA ARG A 248 8.26 2.52 -25.16
C ARG A 248 8.28 2.50 -23.64
N ALA A 249 7.22 1.96 -23.04
CA ALA A 249 7.15 1.83 -21.58
C ALA A 249 8.23 0.91 -21.02
N ILE A 250 8.49 1.01 -19.72
CA ILE A 250 9.41 0.13 -18.99
C ILE A 250 8.66 -0.51 -17.84
N LEU A 251 8.86 -1.81 -17.61
CA LEU A 251 8.46 -2.52 -16.40
C LEU A 251 9.74 -2.91 -15.66
N LEU A 252 9.85 -2.48 -14.41
CA LEU A 252 10.89 -2.90 -13.49
C LEU A 252 10.29 -3.78 -12.40
N VAL A 253 10.82 -4.99 -12.22
CA VAL A 253 10.43 -5.89 -11.13
C VAL A 253 11.56 -5.99 -10.12
N THR A 254 11.28 -5.83 -8.83
CA THR A 254 12.25 -5.99 -7.75
C THR A 254 11.59 -6.68 -6.56
N ASP A 255 12.36 -6.99 -5.53
CA ASP A 255 11.87 -7.50 -4.25
C ASP A 255 12.45 -6.73 -3.05
N ARG A 256 12.00 -7.08 -1.84
CA ARG A 256 12.45 -6.49 -0.59
C ARG A 256 13.94 -6.64 -0.30
N SER A 257 14.64 -7.58 -0.94
CA SER A 257 16.06 -7.71 -0.70
C SER A 257 16.83 -6.50 -1.23
N MET A 258 16.39 -5.83 -2.30
CA MET A 258 17.11 -4.72 -2.93
C MET A 258 17.44 -3.56 -1.98
N ASP A 259 16.54 -3.22 -1.05
CA ASP A 259 16.71 -2.15 -0.07
C ASP A 259 16.16 -2.55 1.31
N LEU A 260 17.08 -2.71 2.26
CA LEU A 260 16.79 -3.09 3.64
C LEU A 260 16.77 -1.89 4.61
N PHE A 261 17.24 -0.71 4.18
CA PHE A 261 17.21 0.50 5.00
C PHE A 261 15.87 1.21 4.94
N ALA A 262 15.30 1.36 3.73
CA ALA A 262 14.04 2.07 3.52
C ALA A 262 12.89 1.63 4.47
N PRO A 263 12.66 0.32 4.73
CA PRO A 263 11.58 -0.10 5.64
C PRO A 263 11.91 0.06 7.13
N LEU A 264 13.13 0.45 7.49
CA LEU A 264 13.57 0.61 8.88
C LEU A 264 13.66 2.07 9.35
N LEU A 265 13.78 3.04 8.43
CA LEU A 265 14.06 4.43 8.79
C LEU A 265 12.81 5.17 9.26
N HIS A 266 12.97 6.05 10.24
CA HIS A 266 11.95 7.05 10.56
C HIS A 266 11.91 8.07 9.42
N GLU A 267 10.76 8.17 8.75
CA GLU A 267 10.55 9.06 7.63
C GLU A 267 9.67 10.23 8.05
N PHE A 268 10.09 11.45 7.74
CA PHE A 268 9.48 12.68 8.24
C PHE A 268 8.55 13.37 7.23
N SER A 269 8.18 12.70 6.14
CA SER A 269 7.03 13.12 5.34
C SER A 269 5.72 12.78 6.04
N TYR A 270 4.71 13.64 5.89
CA TYR A 270 3.45 13.57 6.65
C TYR A 270 2.81 12.17 6.68
N GLN A 271 2.55 11.56 5.53
CA GLN A 271 1.92 10.23 5.45
C GLN A 271 2.78 9.13 6.06
N ALA A 272 4.07 9.10 5.71
CA ALA A 272 4.98 8.06 6.21
C ALA A 272 5.11 8.13 7.74
N MET A 273 5.20 9.35 8.28
CA MET A 273 5.33 9.57 9.71
C MET A 273 4.04 9.20 10.45
N ALA A 274 2.88 9.60 9.92
CA ALA A 274 1.57 9.26 10.49
C ALA A 274 1.40 7.74 10.60
N MET A 275 1.68 7.01 9.52
CA MET A 275 1.52 5.56 9.46
C MET A 275 2.60 4.80 10.27
N ASP A 276 3.69 5.44 10.66
CA ASP A 276 4.75 4.85 11.49
C ASP A 276 4.47 5.03 13.00
N ILE A 277 4.07 6.22 13.44
CA ILE A 277 4.11 6.57 14.88
C ILE A 277 2.75 6.74 15.56
N VAL A 278 1.67 6.95 14.80
CA VAL A 278 0.32 7.12 15.37
C VAL A 278 -0.31 5.74 15.55
N GLU A 279 -0.59 5.34 16.79
CA GLU A 279 -0.93 3.96 17.12
C GLU A 279 -2.17 3.43 16.39
N SER A 280 -3.21 4.24 16.26
CA SER A 280 -4.45 3.86 15.57
C SER A 280 -4.21 3.59 14.08
N LEU A 281 -3.40 4.41 13.43
CA LEU A 281 -2.98 4.24 12.03
C LEU A 281 -1.99 3.08 11.87
N GLU A 282 -1.01 2.95 12.76
CA GLU A 282 0.01 1.90 12.72
C GLU A 282 -0.61 0.49 12.84
N ARG A 283 -1.70 0.35 13.60
CA ARG A 283 -2.34 -0.95 13.86
C ARG A 283 -3.55 -1.23 12.98
N GLU A 284 -4.42 -0.24 12.80
CA GLU A 284 -5.75 -0.43 12.18
C GLU A 284 -5.86 0.27 10.82
N CYS A 285 -4.92 1.15 10.47
CA CYS A 285 -5.01 2.04 9.31
C CYS A 285 -6.22 3.00 9.35
N VAL A 286 -6.82 3.18 10.54
CA VAL A 286 -7.96 4.08 10.78
C VAL A 286 -7.53 5.12 11.80
N TYR A 287 -7.64 6.40 11.47
CA TYR A 287 -7.39 7.47 12.42
C TYR A 287 -8.64 7.76 13.25
N ARG A 288 -8.46 7.92 14.56
CA ARG A 288 -9.52 8.18 15.52
C ARG A 288 -9.20 9.46 16.26
N TYR A 289 -10.11 10.43 16.20
CA TYR A 289 -9.91 11.75 16.79
C TYR A 289 -11.22 12.34 17.28
N GLU A 290 -11.14 13.28 18.20
CA GLU A 290 -12.29 14.04 18.67
C GLU A 290 -12.43 15.34 17.87
N ALA A 291 -13.66 15.66 17.47
CA ALA A 291 -13.98 16.91 16.79
C ALA A 291 -15.23 17.56 17.39
N GLU A 292 -15.23 18.89 17.46
CA GLU A 292 -16.39 19.67 17.91
C GLU A 292 -17.37 19.87 16.75
N ASN A 293 -18.65 19.58 17.00
CA ASN A 293 -19.72 19.84 16.03
C ASN A 293 -20.22 21.29 16.11
N GLU A 294 -21.13 21.68 15.20
CA GLU A 294 -21.72 23.05 15.18
C GLU A 294 -22.42 23.49 16.46
N LYS A 295 -22.80 22.53 17.32
CA LYS A 295 -23.48 22.77 18.60
C LYS A 295 -22.49 22.82 19.78
N GLY A 296 -21.20 22.67 19.51
CA GLY A 296 -20.16 22.64 20.53
C GLY A 296 -19.98 21.30 21.24
N GLU A 297 -20.59 20.22 20.72
CA GLU A 297 -20.47 18.89 21.31
C GLU A 297 -19.27 18.14 20.71
N GLN A 298 -18.47 17.51 21.56
CA GLN A 298 -17.35 16.64 21.18
C GLN A 298 -17.89 15.32 20.59
N GLN A 299 -17.39 14.92 19.43
CA GLN A 299 -17.74 13.67 18.77
C GLN A 299 -16.48 12.88 18.40
N GLU A 300 -16.47 11.57 18.69
CA GLU A 300 -15.45 10.65 18.19
C GLU A 300 -15.65 10.43 16.68
N MET A 301 -14.64 10.80 15.90
CA MET A 301 -14.59 10.68 14.46
C MET A 301 -13.62 9.56 14.08
N LYS A 302 -13.94 8.87 12.98
CA LYS A 302 -13.07 7.86 12.36
C LYS A 302 -12.87 8.21 10.90
N SER A 303 -11.63 8.22 10.45
CA SER A 303 -11.27 8.56 9.08
C SER A 303 -10.17 7.64 8.57
N ASP A 304 -10.36 7.13 7.36
CA ASP A 304 -9.31 6.48 6.58
C ASP A 304 -8.55 7.56 5.81
N LEU A 305 -7.22 7.49 5.79
CA LEU A 305 -6.39 8.51 5.12
C LEU A 305 -6.21 8.27 3.62
N ASP A 306 -6.62 7.11 3.10
CA ASP A 306 -6.42 6.75 1.69
C ASP A 306 -7.49 7.36 0.75
N ALA A 307 -8.14 8.44 1.18
CA ALA A 307 -9.13 9.18 0.40
C ALA A 307 -8.44 10.01 -0.69
N GLU A 308 -8.70 9.69 -1.97
CA GLU A 308 -8.18 10.44 -3.13
C GLU A 308 -9.12 11.59 -3.55
N ASP A 309 -10.23 11.79 -2.85
CA ASP A 309 -11.13 12.94 -2.96
C ASP A 309 -10.85 14.04 -1.92
N ASP A 310 -9.91 13.79 -1.01
CA ASP A 310 -9.37 14.80 -0.09
C ASP A 310 -8.19 15.54 -0.74
N ASP A 311 -8.48 16.70 -1.35
CA ASP A 311 -7.48 17.56 -1.98
C ASP A 311 -6.40 18.04 -0.99
N LEU A 312 -6.77 18.22 0.28
CA LEU A 312 -5.85 18.67 1.32
C LEU A 312 -4.87 17.55 1.65
N TRP A 313 -5.33 16.32 1.86
CA TRP A 313 -4.49 15.13 2.03
C TRP A 313 -3.49 14.98 0.88
N ILE A 314 -3.95 15.00 -0.37
CA ILE A 314 -3.11 14.83 -1.56
C ILE A 314 -2.00 15.90 -1.61
N SER A 315 -2.33 17.14 -1.22
CA SER A 315 -1.36 18.24 -1.21
C SER A 315 -0.31 18.11 -0.09
N LEU A 316 -0.68 17.51 1.04
CA LEU A 316 0.16 17.46 2.24
C LEU A 316 0.98 16.16 2.37
N ARG A 317 0.44 15.01 1.95
CA ARG A 317 0.91 13.66 2.32
C ARG A 317 2.40 13.39 2.06
N HIS A 318 2.96 14.00 1.03
CA HIS A 318 4.35 13.82 0.61
C HIS A 318 5.29 14.95 1.06
N SER A 319 4.75 16.03 1.62
CA SER A 319 5.54 17.13 2.17
C SER A 319 6.18 16.73 3.50
N HIS A 320 7.29 17.38 3.84
CA HIS A 320 7.92 17.20 5.14
C HIS A 320 6.95 17.69 6.24
N ILE A 321 6.89 17.04 7.41
CA ILE A 321 5.90 17.31 8.46
C ILE A 321 5.86 18.78 8.90
N ILE A 322 7.01 19.45 8.91
CA ILE A 322 7.11 20.88 9.20
C ILE A 322 6.47 21.74 8.11
N GLU A 323 6.67 21.38 6.84
CA GLU A 323 6.04 22.06 5.72
C GLU A 323 4.53 21.80 5.72
N ALA A 324 4.10 20.58 5.99
CA ALA A 324 2.69 20.22 6.15
C ALA A 324 2.01 21.07 7.24
N SER A 325 2.67 21.23 8.39
CA SER A 325 2.20 22.08 9.50
C SER A 325 2.07 23.56 9.12
N GLU A 326 2.99 24.08 8.31
CA GLU A 326 2.89 25.46 7.80
C GLU A 326 1.77 25.59 6.75
N LEU A 327 1.63 24.62 5.85
CA LEU A 327 0.63 24.61 4.79
C LEU A 327 -0.80 24.49 5.33
N ILE A 328 -1.05 23.66 6.34
CA ILE A 328 -2.38 23.53 6.96
C ILE A 328 -2.80 24.85 7.64
N ILE A 329 -1.87 25.53 8.33
CA ILE A 329 -2.14 26.85 8.94
C ILE A 329 -2.45 27.90 7.86
N ASN A 330 -1.72 27.89 6.75
CA ASN A 330 -2.01 28.78 5.62
C ASN A 330 -3.39 28.49 5.03
N ARG A 331 -3.77 27.22 4.86
CA ARG A 331 -5.09 26.83 4.36
C ARG A 331 -6.21 27.30 5.29
N ILE A 332 -6.04 27.18 6.60
CA ILE A 332 -6.98 27.72 7.61
C ILE A 332 -7.11 29.24 7.47
N ASN A 333 -6.00 29.95 7.36
CA ASN A 333 -6.01 31.40 7.20
C ASN A 333 -6.70 31.83 5.90
N ASP A 334 -6.46 31.12 4.79
CA ASP A 334 -7.12 31.39 3.51
C ASP A 334 -8.63 31.13 3.59
N LEU A 335 -9.04 30.05 4.26
CA LEU A 335 -10.45 29.75 4.50
C LEU A 335 -11.15 30.89 5.27
N ILE A 336 -10.51 31.40 6.32
CA ILE A 336 -11.02 32.53 7.11
C ILE A 336 -11.01 33.82 6.28
N LYS A 337 -9.95 34.05 5.50
CA LYS A 337 -9.76 35.26 4.70
C LYS A 337 -10.81 35.38 3.59
N ASN A 338 -11.14 34.27 2.95
CA ASN A 338 -12.12 34.21 1.85
C ASN A 338 -13.56 34.31 2.34
N ASN A 339 -13.82 34.09 3.64
CA ASN A 339 -15.16 34.13 4.24
C ASN A 339 -15.30 35.19 5.36
N PRO A 340 -15.05 36.49 5.08
CA PRO A 340 -15.05 37.56 6.09
C PRO A 340 -16.40 37.81 6.78
N MET A 341 -17.52 37.57 6.10
CA MET A 341 -18.86 37.90 6.61
C MET A 341 -19.45 36.83 7.55
N MET A 342 -18.75 35.72 7.74
CA MET A 342 -19.25 34.56 8.50
C MET A 342 -18.45 34.31 9.79
N VAL A 343 -17.48 35.18 10.11
CA VAL A 343 -16.49 34.95 11.18
C VAL A 343 -16.12 36.26 11.89
N ASP A 344 -16.12 36.26 13.23
CA ASP A 344 -15.52 37.35 14.03
C ASP A 344 -13.99 37.20 14.11
N ARG A 345 -13.28 38.00 13.29
CA ARG A 345 -11.80 37.97 13.19
C ARG A 345 -11.08 38.63 14.36
N SER A 346 -11.80 39.36 15.22
CA SER A 346 -11.16 40.22 16.23
C SER A 346 -10.41 39.45 17.32
N LYS A 347 -10.69 38.14 17.47
CA LYS A 347 -10.15 37.30 18.56
C LYS A 347 -9.16 36.22 18.12
N ALA A 348 -8.93 35.99 16.83
CA ALA A 348 -8.11 34.87 16.37
C ALA A 348 -6.62 35.21 16.22
N LYS A 349 -5.80 34.82 17.21
CA LYS A 349 -4.33 35.01 17.16
C LYS A 349 -3.55 33.71 17.33
N THR A 350 -4.14 32.71 17.97
CA THR A 350 -3.51 31.41 18.23
C THR A 350 -4.06 30.32 17.31
N SER A 351 -3.35 29.19 17.20
CA SER A 351 -3.83 28.03 16.43
C SER A 351 -5.18 27.52 16.94
N SER A 352 -5.42 27.59 18.25
CA SER A 352 -6.67 27.17 18.88
C SER A 352 -7.82 28.12 18.54
N ASP A 353 -7.58 29.44 18.51
CA ASP A 353 -8.60 30.41 18.12
C ASP A 353 -8.99 30.24 16.64
N LEU A 354 -8.02 29.91 15.78
CA LEU A 354 -8.27 29.63 14.36
C LEU A 354 -9.15 28.37 14.19
N MET A 355 -8.93 27.32 14.99
CA MET A 355 -9.77 26.13 14.97
C MET A 355 -11.18 26.41 15.51
N TYR A 356 -11.32 27.23 16.55
CA TYR A 356 -12.62 27.68 17.04
C TYR A 356 -13.41 28.42 15.95
N VAL A 357 -12.73 29.31 15.23
CA VAL A 357 -13.32 30.02 14.09
C VAL A 357 -13.77 29.04 12.99
N VAL A 358 -12.94 28.05 12.65
CA VAL A 358 -13.25 27.04 11.64
C VAL A 358 -14.43 26.17 12.06
N ALA A 359 -14.56 25.86 13.36
CA ALA A 359 -15.70 25.11 13.90
C ALA A 359 -17.05 25.81 13.63
N HIS A 360 -17.07 27.14 13.72
CA HIS A 360 -18.26 27.98 13.58
C HIS A 360 -18.51 28.46 12.14
N LEU A 361 -17.75 27.97 11.15
CA LEU A 361 -17.93 28.34 9.74
C LEU A 361 -19.07 27.53 9.11
N HIS A 362 -20.25 28.14 9.00
CA HIS A 362 -21.43 27.49 8.40
C HIS A 362 -21.31 27.29 6.89
N GLY A 363 -21.77 26.14 6.38
CA GLY A 363 -21.83 25.84 4.94
C GLY A 363 -20.55 25.29 4.32
N PHE A 364 -19.51 25.04 5.13
CA PHE A 364 -18.21 24.51 4.71
C PHE A 364 -17.86 23.21 5.47
N ASP A 365 -18.86 22.34 5.66
CA ASP A 365 -18.73 21.16 6.53
C ASP A 365 -17.59 20.22 6.10
N GLU A 366 -17.43 19.99 4.79
CA GLU A 366 -16.38 19.12 4.26
C GLU A 366 -14.98 19.73 4.44
N GLU A 367 -14.80 21.01 4.07
CA GLU A 367 -13.52 21.70 4.26
C GLU A 367 -13.15 21.78 5.76
N ARG A 368 -14.12 22.07 6.63
CA ARG A 368 -13.95 22.06 8.09
C ARG A 368 -13.51 20.68 8.57
N ARG A 369 -14.14 19.61 8.10
CA ARG A 369 -13.82 18.23 8.48
C ARG A 369 -12.39 17.86 8.08
N GLN A 370 -12.00 18.13 6.82
CA GLN A 370 -10.66 17.84 6.30
C GLN A 370 -9.58 18.66 7.03
N VAL A 371 -9.82 19.95 7.25
CA VAL A 371 -8.90 20.83 7.98
C VAL A 371 -8.73 20.37 9.42
N THR A 372 -9.83 20.04 10.11
CA THR A 372 -9.78 19.52 11.49
C THR A 372 -9.03 18.21 11.55
N LEU A 373 -9.35 17.26 10.66
CA LEU A 373 -8.67 15.97 10.57
C LEU A 373 -7.15 16.14 10.46
N HIS A 374 -6.68 16.89 9.46
CA HIS A 374 -5.25 16.99 9.19
C HIS A 374 -4.53 17.86 10.21
N LYS A 375 -5.16 18.90 10.75
CA LYS A 375 -4.55 19.72 11.80
C LYS A 375 -4.33 18.91 13.07
N THR A 376 -5.35 18.20 13.53
CA THR A 376 -5.27 17.36 14.74
C THR A 376 -4.23 16.27 14.57
N LEU A 377 -4.22 15.59 13.41
CA LEU A 377 -3.23 14.54 13.13
C LEU A 377 -1.80 15.09 13.06
N ILE A 378 -1.57 16.24 12.42
CA ILE A 378 -0.24 16.87 12.37
C ILE A 378 0.25 17.25 13.76
N ASP A 379 -0.62 17.81 14.61
CA ASP A 379 -0.25 18.17 15.98
C ASP A 379 0.13 16.92 16.80
N GLU A 380 -0.68 15.86 16.72
CA GLU A 380 -0.42 14.59 17.40
C GLU A 380 0.93 13.99 16.96
N ILE A 381 1.22 13.99 15.65
CA ILE A 381 2.51 13.51 15.13
C ILE A 381 3.69 14.30 15.71
N LEU A 382 3.56 15.63 15.79
CA LEU A 382 4.61 16.51 16.34
C LEU A 382 4.81 16.28 17.84
N ASP A 383 3.73 16.06 18.59
CA ASP A 383 3.76 15.76 20.02
C ASP A 383 4.38 14.38 20.30
N ILE A 384 4.03 13.35 19.51
CA ILE A 384 4.65 12.01 19.60
C ILE A 384 6.15 12.10 19.28
N ASN A 385 6.53 12.85 18.23
CA ASN A 385 7.93 13.05 17.88
C ASN A 385 8.71 13.78 18.99
N ALA A 386 8.11 14.78 19.63
CA ALA A 386 8.73 15.52 20.72
C ALA A 386 8.86 14.68 22.00
N SER A 387 7.85 13.88 22.34
CA SER A 387 7.87 13.02 23.53
C SER A 387 8.87 11.86 23.40
N ARG A 388 8.94 11.22 22.23
CA ARG A 388 9.90 10.12 21.92
C ARG A 388 11.27 10.62 21.48
N LYS A 389 11.42 11.93 21.23
CA LYS A 389 12.62 12.61 20.73
C LYS A 389 13.24 11.93 19.50
N LEU A 390 12.39 11.51 18.57
CA LEU A 390 12.80 10.73 17.38
C LEU A 390 13.73 11.55 16.48
N ALA A 391 13.33 12.77 16.12
CA ALA A 391 14.14 13.68 15.30
C ALA A 391 15.49 14.04 15.94
N GLU A 392 15.52 14.26 17.26
CA GLU A 392 16.70 14.74 17.97
C GLU A 392 17.81 13.68 18.10
N PHE A 393 17.44 12.41 18.26
CA PHE A 393 18.39 11.35 18.59
C PHE A 393 18.35 10.15 17.64
N ALA A 394 17.18 9.53 17.46
CA ALA A 394 17.07 8.31 16.65
C ALA A 394 17.39 8.59 15.17
N ALA A 395 16.78 9.63 14.60
CA ALA A 395 16.94 9.96 13.19
C ALA A 395 18.38 10.32 12.81
N ASP A 396 19.10 11.13 13.61
CA ASP A 396 20.50 11.49 13.31
C ASP A 396 21.41 10.25 13.27
N PHE A 397 21.20 9.31 14.20
CA PHE A 397 21.91 8.03 14.22
C PHE A 397 21.59 7.17 12.98
N GLU A 398 20.31 7.04 12.65
CA GLU A 398 19.82 6.30 11.50
C GLU A 398 20.42 6.82 10.19
N GLN A 399 20.33 8.14 9.97
CA GLN A 399 20.86 8.82 8.79
C GLN A 399 22.38 8.70 8.69
N THR A 400 23.09 8.80 9.83
CA THR A 400 24.54 8.63 9.89
C THR A 400 24.96 7.19 9.55
N CYS A 401 24.22 6.18 10.02
CA CYS A 401 24.47 4.78 9.65
C CYS A 401 24.26 4.53 8.14
N CYS A 402 23.19 5.09 7.56
CA CYS A 402 22.93 4.99 6.13
C CYS A 402 24.00 5.71 5.28
N ALA A 403 24.63 6.75 5.84
CA ALA A 403 25.72 7.50 5.23
C ALA A 403 27.12 6.95 5.60
N GLU A 404 27.22 5.64 5.81
CA GLU A 404 28.49 4.94 6.10
C GLU A 404 29.25 5.54 7.30
N GLY A 405 28.50 5.97 8.31
CA GLY A 405 29.03 6.57 9.53
C GLY A 405 29.37 8.05 9.42
N THR A 406 28.92 8.74 8.37
CA THR A 406 29.22 10.15 8.11
C THR A 406 28.07 11.05 8.54
N SER A 407 28.33 11.98 9.46
CA SER A 407 27.33 12.95 9.94
C SER A 407 26.91 13.92 8.82
N PHE A 408 25.89 14.74 9.10
CA PHE A 408 25.44 15.77 8.16
C PHE A 408 26.55 16.76 7.80
N GLU A 409 27.43 17.09 8.74
CA GLU A 409 28.58 17.98 8.55
C GLU A 409 29.75 17.32 7.79
N GLY A 410 29.59 16.07 7.32
CA GLY A 410 30.64 15.34 6.63
C GLY A 410 31.68 14.71 7.56
N ILE A 411 31.43 14.66 8.87
CA ILE A 411 32.38 14.13 9.85
C ILE A 411 32.11 12.65 10.07
N HIS A 412 33.14 11.82 9.89
CA HIS A 412 33.02 10.38 10.12
C HIS A 412 33.07 10.03 11.61
N ASN A 413 32.00 9.40 12.11
CA ASN A 413 31.85 8.97 13.49
C ASN A 413 32.31 7.51 13.68
N LYS A 414 33.49 7.34 14.28
CA LYS A 414 34.08 6.03 14.61
C LYS A 414 33.46 5.36 15.85
N LYS A 415 32.66 6.10 16.63
CA LYS A 415 32.15 5.72 17.95
C LYS A 415 30.64 5.48 17.97
N LEU A 416 30.01 5.24 16.82
CA LEU A 416 28.57 4.96 16.72
C LEU A 416 28.06 3.80 17.60
N HIS A 417 28.92 2.88 18.03
CA HIS A 417 28.52 1.84 19.00
C HIS A 417 28.20 2.44 20.38
N GLU A 418 28.93 3.48 20.82
CA GLU A 418 28.67 4.20 22.07
C GLU A 418 27.31 4.90 21.98
N ASP A 419 27.05 5.57 20.85
CA ASP A 419 25.78 6.26 20.59
C ASP A 419 24.60 5.28 20.58
N LEU A 420 24.76 4.10 19.95
CA LEU A 420 23.74 3.04 19.97
C LEU A 420 23.42 2.60 21.40
N ILE A 421 24.41 2.36 22.26
CA ILE A 421 24.18 1.94 23.64
C ILE A 421 23.42 3.02 24.42
N VAL A 422 23.78 4.30 24.22
CA VAL A 422 23.07 5.42 24.83
C VAL A 422 21.61 5.46 24.38
N LEU A 423 21.34 5.28 23.08
CA LEU A 423 19.98 5.26 22.53
C LEU A 423 19.15 4.09 23.10
N LEU A 424 19.73 2.89 23.18
CA LEU A 424 19.04 1.72 23.72
C LEU A 424 18.69 1.87 25.21
N ALA A 425 19.50 2.61 25.97
CA ALA A 425 19.27 2.87 27.39
C ALA A 425 18.13 3.86 27.67
N ARG A 426 17.63 4.60 26.67
CA ARG A 426 16.59 5.60 26.88
C ARG A 426 15.21 4.96 27.09
N GLU A 427 14.40 5.58 27.94
CA GLU A 427 13.04 5.10 28.25
C GLU A 427 11.96 5.69 27.33
N ASP A 428 12.28 6.80 26.64
CA ASP A 428 11.36 7.48 25.71
C ASP A 428 11.21 6.79 24.35
N LEU A 429 12.13 5.88 24.00
CA LEU A 429 12.07 5.11 22.76
C LEU A 429 11.31 3.78 22.94
N HIS A 430 10.44 3.47 21.99
CA HIS A 430 9.70 2.21 21.97
C HIS A 430 10.62 1.04 21.60
N VAL A 431 10.18 -0.17 21.93
CA VAL A 431 10.90 -1.42 21.59
C VAL A 431 11.17 -1.52 20.08
N ASN A 432 10.18 -1.17 19.25
CA ASN A 432 10.31 -1.20 17.79
C ASN A 432 11.40 -0.23 17.31
N ASP A 433 11.51 0.97 17.90
CA ASP A 433 12.56 1.95 17.56
C ASP A 433 13.93 1.39 17.85
N LYS A 434 14.11 0.84 19.05
CA LYS A 434 15.36 0.22 19.47
C LYS A 434 15.75 -0.97 18.60
N MET A 435 14.78 -1.79 18.18
CA MET A 435 15.01 -2.88 17.22
C MET A 435 15.49 -2.36 15.87
N ARG A 436 14.85 -1.30 15.34
CA ARG A 436 15.25 -0.64 14.07
C ARG A 436 16.68 -0.12 14.15
N LEU A 437 17.04 0.56 15.24
CA LEU A 437 18.40 1.08 15.45
C LEU A 437 19.45 -0.04 15.44
N VAL A 438 19.18 -1.18 16.08
CA VAL A 438 20.10 -2.35 16.06
C VAL A 438 20.22 -2.95 14.66
N LEU A 439 19.10 -3.10 13.93
CA LEU A 439 19.11 -3.61 12.56
C LEU A 439 19.91 -2.69 11.63
N ILE A 440 19.61 -1.39 11.64
CA ILE A 440 20.30 -0.36 10.86
C ILE A 440 21.80 -0.36 11.16
N TYR A 441 22.18 -0.47 12.44
CA TYR A 441 23.58 -0.57 12.83
C TYR A 441 24.24 -1.86 12.33
N GLY A 442 23.54 -2.98 12.39
CA GLY A 442 23.99 -4.27 11.85
C GLY A 442 24.20 -4.23 10.34
N LEU A 443 23.30 -3.55 9.60
CA LEU A 443 23.42 -3.28 8.17
C LEU A 443 24.68 -2.45 7.87
N TYR A 444 24.85 -1.32 8.57
CA TYR A 444 26.01 -0.44 8.43
C TYR A 444 27.35 -1.16 8.68
N ARG A 445 27.44 -1.98 9.73
CA ARG A 445 28.68 -2.69 10.10
C ARG A 445 29.00 -3.88 9.19
N GLY A 446 28.09 -4.29 8.32
CA GLY A 446 28.21 -5.54 7.57
C GLY A 446 28.25 -6.75 8.50
N GLY A 447 27.42 -6.71 9.55
CA GLY A 447 27.24 -7.75 10.56
C GLY A 447 28.10 -7.66 11.83
N LEU A 448 27.58 -8.22 12.92
CA LEU A 448 28.18 -8.27 14.26
C LEU A 448 28.27 -9.72 14.75
N ALA A 449 29.08 -9.97 15.78
CA ALA A 449 29.15 -11.28 16.41
C ALA A 449 27.82 -11.62 17.10
N GLU A 450 27.45 -12.89 17.09
CA GLU A 450 26.23 -13.39 17.74
C GLU A 450 26.11 -12.95 19.21
N SER A 451 27.21 -13.03 19.96
CA SER A 451 27.26 -12.59 21.36
C SER A 451 26.90 -11.12 21.55
N ASP A 452 27.16 -10.27 20.56
CA ASP A 452 26.84 -8.84 20.63
C ASP A 452 25.36 -8.60 20.35
N PHE A 453 24.76 -9.31 19.39
CA PHE A 453 23.30 -9.27 19.20
C PHE A 453 22.53 -9.74 20.43
N VAL A 454 23.01 -10.79 21.11
CA VAL A 454 22.40 -11.26 22.37
C VAL A 454 22.48 -10.18 23.46
N LYS A 455 23.57 -9.41 23.53
CA LYS A 455 23.69 -8.28 24.47
C LYS A 455 22.78 -7.12 24.07
N LEU A 456 22.79 -6.73 22.80
CA LEU A 456 21.94 -5.65 22.26
C LEU A 456 20.45 -5.97 22.46
N ALA A 457 20.04 -7.23 22.24
CA ALA A 457 18.68 -7.69 22.49
C ALA A 457 18.25 -7.49 23.96
N LYS A 458 19.17 -7.66 24.92
CA LYS A 458 18.92 -7.37 26.33
C LYS A 458 18.82 -5.87 26.61
N PHE A 459 19.65 -5.06 25.95
CA PHE A 459 19.63 -3.59 26.09
C PHE A 459 18.38 -2.93 25.52
N ILE A 460 17.64 -3.60 24.62
CA ILE A 460 16.33 -3.11 24.14
C ILE A 460 15.32 -2.95 25.31
N GLY A 461 15.57 -3.56 26.48
CA GLY A 461 14.80 -3.33 27.69
C GLY A 461 13.64 -4.31 27.89
N VAL A 462 13.64 -5.40 27.12
CA VAL A 462 12.60 -6.43 27.17
C VAL A 462 12.98 -7.53 28.16
N LYS A 463 12.17 -7.71 29.20
CA LYS A 463 12.35 -8.79 30.19
C LYS A 463 11.69 -10.11 29.78
N ASN A 464 10.70 -10.06 28.89
CA ASN A 464 9.95 -11.23 28.45
C ASN A 464 10.78 -12.06 27.45
N THR A 465 11.10 -13.31 27.82
CA THR A 465 11.87 -14.25 27.00
C THR A 465 11.29 -14.47 25.60
N GLN A 466 9.96 -14.48 25.46
CA GLN A 466 9.30 -14.65 24.16
C GLN A 466 9.56 -13.46 23.25
N ILE A 467 9.46 -12.24 23.77
CA ILE A 467 9.72 -11.02 22.99
C ILE A 467 11.22 -10.92 22.63
N VAL A 468 12.13 -11.31 23.53
CA VAL A 468 13.57 -11.41 23.21
C VAL A 468 13.82 -12.42 22.09
N SER A 469 13.10 -13.56 22.08
CA SER A 469 13.17 -14.52 20.99
C SER A 469 12.65 -13.93 19.67
N LEU A 470 11.55 -13.19 19.68
CA LEU A 470 11.02 -12.50 18.48
C LEU A 470 12.01 -11.45 17.95
N VAL A 471 12.59 -10.63 18.83
CA VAL A 471 13.64 -9.65 18.48
C VAL A 471 14.83 -10.35 17.83
N SER A 472 15.28 -11.45 18.43
CA SER A 472 16.41 -12.22 17.92
C SER A 472 16.14 -12.75 16.51
N ARG A 473 14.92 -13.27 16.24
CA ARG A 473 14.52 -13.74 14.91
C ARG A 473 14.68 -12.65 13.84
N CYS A 474 14.34 -11.39 14.15
CA CYS A 474 14.53 -10.28 13.21
C CYS A 474 16.00 -10.14 12.77
N PHE A 475 16.95 -10.37 13.67
CA PHE A 475 18.39 -10.28 13.35
C PHE A 475 18.88 -11.48 12.53
N TYR A 476 18.50 -12.70 12.93
CA TYR A 476 18.95 -13.91 12.25
C TYR A 476 18.38 -14.04 10.84
N ASN A 477 17.12 -13.64 10.62
CA ASN A 477 16.43 -13.93 9.37
C ASN A 477 16.82 -13.04 8.18
N LEU A 478 17.62 -11.98 8.38
CA LEU A 478 18.13 -11.17 7.27
C LEU A 478 19.01 -11.95 6.29
N HIS A 479 19.54 -13.12 6.66
CA HIS A 479 20.22 -14.01 5.70
C HIS A 479 19.31 -14.45 4.55
N LYS A 480 17.99 -14.54 4.79
CA LYS A 480 16.99 -14.88 3.77
C LYS A 480 16.73 -13.75 2.78
N LEU A 481 17.16 -12.54 3.10
CA LEU A 481 17.12 -11.33 2.27
C LEU A 481 18.51 -10.95 1.74
N ASP A 482 19.40 -11.94 1.62
CA ASP A 482 20.78 -11.80 1.12
C ASP A 482 21.70 -10.94 2.01
N PHE A 483 21.40 -10.79 3.31
CA PHE A 483 22.21 -9.96 4.21
C PHE A 483 22.37 -10.55 5.63
N PRO A 484 23.19 -11.60 5.80
CA PRO A 484 23.39 -12.24 7.11
C PRO A 484 24.17 -11.33 8.07
N ILE A 485 23.46 -10.53 8.89
CA ILE A 485 24.12 -9.64 9.86
C ILE A 485 24.71 -10.37 11.06
N VAL A 486 24.24 -11.58 11.37
CA VAL A 486 24.76 -12.35 12.51
C VAL A 486 25.94 -13.22 12.07
N LYS A 487 27.13 -12.88 12.58
CA LYS A 487 28.37 -13.63 12.34
C LYS A 487 28.56 -14.71 13.39
N LYS A 488 28.91 -15.92 12.93
CA LYS A 488 29.23 -17.05 13.82
C LYS A 488 30.57 -16.85 14.51
N SER A 489 31.53 -16.23 13.81
CA SER A 489 32.84 -15.89 14.33
C SER A 489 33.17 -14.42 14.10
N VAL A 490 33.90 -13.82 15.03
CA VAL A 490 34.48 -12.47 14.85
C VAL A 490 35.46 -12.42 13.66
N LYS A 491 35.99 -13.58 13.25
CA LYS A 491 36.87 -13.72 12.08
C LYS A 491 36.10 -13.73 10.75
N ASP A 492 34.78 -13.90 10.78
CA ASP A 492 33.97 -13.90 9.56
C ASP A 492 34.05 -12.52 8.90
N LYS A 493 34.22 -12.51 7.58
CA LYS A 493 34.33 -11.27 6.82
C LYS A 493 33.06 -10.45 6.96
N LYS A 494 33.19 -9.12 6.90
CA LYS A 494 32.02 -8.24 6.80
C LYS A 494 31.23 -8.59 5.54
N VAL A 495 29.90 -8.56 5.65
CA VAL A 495 29.01 -8.68 4.49
C VAL A 495 29.16 -7.39 3.69
N GLU A 496 29.62 -7.50 2.45
CA GLU A 496 29.69 -6.39 1.50
C GLU A 496 28.52 -6.51 0.53
N ARG A 497 27.72 -5.45 0.42
CA ARG A 497 26.59 -5.37 -0.51
C ARG A 497 26.57 -4.00 -1.18
N GLN A 498 26.22 -4.00 -2.46
CA GLN A 498 25.88 -2.76 -3.15
C GLN A 498 24.50 -2.31 -2.70
N PHE A 499 24.44 -1.15 -2.05
CA PHE A 499 23.18 -0.49 -1.74
C PHE A 499 22.82 0.52 -2.83
N PHE A 500 21.51 0.69 -3.04
CA PHE A 500 20.99 1.58 -4.08
C PHE A 500 20.58 2.97 -3.59
N HIS A 501 20.51 3.18 -2.27
CA HIS A 501 20.11 4.46 -1.70
C HIS A 501 21.13 5.57 -1.97
N THR A 502 20.67 6.81 -1.84
CA THR A 502 21.53 8.00 -1.94
C THR A 502 21.41 8.83 -0.68
N ILE A 503 22.45 9.57 -0.35
CA ILE A 503 22.49 10.49 0.78
C ILE A 503 22.64 11.91 0.23
N ASN A 504 21.67 12.78 0.51
CA ASN A 504 21.72 14.19 0.19
C ASN A 504 22.18 15.00 1.41
N ASN A 505 23.43 15.46 1.40
CA ASN A 505 23.98 16.33 2.46
C ASN A 505 23.77 17.82 2.19
N GLU A 506 23.23 18.20 1.04
CA GLU A 506 22.93 19.59 0.68
C GLU A 506 21.49 19.99 1.04
N GLY A 507 20.72 19.07 1.61
CA GLY A 507 19.33 19.26 1.98
C GLY A 507 19.13 20.16 3.21
N THR A 508 17.89 20.61 3.39
CA THR A 508 17.48 21.47 4.50
C THR A 508 17.48 20.76 5.85
N TYR A 509 17.24 19.44 5.86
CA TYR A 509 16.95 18.66 7.08
C TYR A 509 18.00 17.57 7.28
N ASN A 510 18.70 17.59 8.41
CA ASN A 510 19.70 16.56 8.75
C ASN A 510 19.06 15.19 9.03
N THR A 511 17.79 15.16 9.46
CA THR A 511 17.01 13.95 9.72
C THR A 511 16.44 13.29 8.46
N SER A 512 16.57 13.91 7.28
CA SER A 512 15.96 13.46 6.02
C SER A 512 16.95 13.47 4.84
N ARG A 513 18.13 12.89 5.05
CA ARG A 513 19.22 12.83 4.04
C ARG A 513 19.06 11.65 3.08
N PHE A 514 18.56 10.53 3.61
CA PHE A 514 18.37 9.28 2.90
C PHE A 514 17.28 9.41 1.83
N ALA A 515 17.58 8.93 0.62
CA ALA A 515 16.57 8.65 -0.39
C ALA A 515 16.56 7.14 -0.70
N PRO A 516 15.39 6.48 -0.74
CA PRO A 516 15.28 5.05 -1.00
C PRO A 516 16.01 4.62 -2.27
N GLY A 517 16.60 3.42 -2.25
CA GLY A 517 17.32 2.88 -3.40
C GLY A 517 16.47 2.77 -4.64
N LEU A 518 15.17 2.51 -4.46
CA LEU A 518 14.18 2.53 -5.54
C LEU A 518 14.20 3.84 -6.34
N LYS A 519 14.41 4.99 -5.69
CA LYS A 519 14.45 6.30 -6.36
C LYS A 519 15.59 6.37 -7.37
N ARG A 520 16.81 5.94 -6.98
CA ARG A 520 17.97 5.93 -7.88
C ARG A 520 17.78 4.93 -9.02
N VAL A 521 17.26 3.74 -8.70
CA VAL A 521 17.01 2.68 -9.69
C VAL A 521 16.01 3.15 -10.75
N LEU A 522 14.89 3.75 -10.33
CA LEU A 522 13.87 4.28 -11.26
C LEU A 522 14.39 5.47 -12.06
N TYR A 523 15.17 6.37 -11.44
CA TYR A 523 15.81 7.48 -12.15
C TYR A 523 16.71 6.97 -13.29
N ASN A 524 17.56 5.98 -13.01
CA ASN A 524 18.44 5.39 -14.00
C ASN A 524 17.65 4.59 -15.06
N ALA A 525 16.61 3.87 -14.64
CA ALA A 525 15.72 3.15 -15.56
C ALA A 525 15.07 4.10 -16.56
N ALA A 526 14.54 5.22 -16.07
CA ALA A 526 13.94 6.26 -16.88
C ALA A 526 14.92 6.88 -17.89
N LYS A 527 16.22 6.86 -17.60
CA LYS A 527 17.26 7.38 -18.50
C LYS A 527 17.91 6.32 -19.41
N TYR A 528 17.50 5.06 -19.30
CA TYR A 528 18.18 3.93 -19.94
C TYR A 528 19.66 3.79 -19.49
N GLU A 529 19.99 4.26 -18.29
CA GLU A 529 21.32 4.22 -17.66
C GLU A 529 21.40 3.18 -16.53
N LEU A 530 20.35 2.37 -16.36
CA LEU A 530 20.33 1.35 -15.33
C LEU A 530 21.23 0.16 -15.71
N ASP A 531 22.06 -0.26 -14.76
CA ASP A 531 23.04 -1.33 -14.88
C ASP A 531 22.42 -2.67 -15.32
N GLU A 532 23.00 -3.34 -16.31
CA GLU A 532 22.47 -4.60 -16.86
C GLU A 532 22.89 -5.85 -16.06
N ASP A 533 23.97 -5.80 -15.27
CA ASP A 533 24.39 -6.91 -14.43
C ASP A 533 23.43 -7.07 -13.24
N TRP A 534 22.98 -5.93 -12.68
CA TRP A 534 22.03 -5.91 -11.57
C TRP A 534 20.56 -5.88 -12.00
N PHE A 535 20.27 -5.35 -13.19
CA PHE A 535 18.91 -5.22 -13.70
C PHE A 535 18.79 -5.68 -15.15
N PRO A 536 19.03 -6.96 -15.47
CA PRO A 536 18.98 -7.45 -16.84
C PRO A 536 17.60 -7.25 -17.49
N TYR A 537 17.61 -7.15 -18.83
CA TYR A 537 16.40 -7.25 -19.63
C TYR A 537 15.94 -8.70 -19.69
N PHE A 538 14.64 -8.95 -19.51
CA PHE A 538 14.10 -10.32 -19.57
C PHE A 538 14.15 -10.92 -20.98
N ARG A 539 13.81 -10.14 -22.01
CA ARG A 539 13.87 -10.55 -23.43
C ARG A 539 14.34 -9.42 -24.33
N ASP A 540 13.47 -8.44 -24.56
CA ASP A 540 13.74 -7.34 -25.48
C ASP A 540 14.73 -6.34 -24.86
N LYS A 541 15.77 -5.97 -25.62
CA LYS A 541 16.62 -4.81 -25.31
C LYS A 541 16.16 -3.59 -26.11
N PRO A 542 16.31 -2.37 -25.57
CA PRO A 542 16.00 -1.16 -26.30
C PRO A 542 16.83 -1.07 -27.58
N ILE A 543 16.18 -0.73 -28.69
CA ILE A 543 16.85 -0.43 -29.95
C ILE A 543 17.32 1.04 -29.89
N ALA A 544 18.28 1.43 -30.72
CA ALA A 544 18.77 2.82 -30.80
C ALA A 544 17.68 3.87 -31.07
N GLU A 545 16.49 3.47 -31.55
CA GLU A 545 15.32 4.31 -31.75
C GLU A 545 14.47 4.47 -30.46
N ASP A 546 14.53 3.50 -29.53
CA ASP A 546 13.80 3.53 -28.25
C ASP A 546 14.44 4.47 -27.23
N VAL A 547 15.75 4.72 -27.36
CA VAL A 547 16.51 5.60 -26.46
C VAL A 547 16.34 7.04 -26.93
N PRO A 548 15.75 7.94 -26.11
CA PRO A 548 15.66 9.35 -26.46
C PRO A 548 17.07 9.91 -26.70
N LYS A 549 17.34 10.41 -27.91
CA LYS A 549 18.58 11.16 -28.18
C LYS A 549 18.55 12.43 -27.35
N GLY A 550 19.23 12.44 -26.22
CA GLY A 550 19.35 13.64 -25.39
C GLY A 550 20.05 14.75 -26.17
N ASN A 551 19.74 16.01 -25.86
CA ASN A 551 20.52 17.20 -26.27
C ASN A 551 21.92 17.25 -25.59
N GLY A 552 22.50 16.11 -25.25
CA GLY A 552 23.81 15.97 -24.65
C GLY A 552 24.89 15.93 -25.72
N LEU A 553 25.89 16.79 -25.56
CA LEU A 553 27.05 16.99 -26.42
C LEU A 553 28.05 15.82 -26.40
N ASN A 554 27.59 14.58 -26.59
CA ASN A 554 28.47 13.40 -26.72
C ASN A 554 27.95 12.46 -27.82
N SER A 555 27.84 12.98 -29.05
CA SER A 555 27.83 12.13 -30.25
C SER A 555 29.27 11.95 -30.73
N GLY A 556 30.00 11.01 -30.14
CA GLY A 556 31.39 10.84 -30.57
C GLY A 556 32.21 9.84 -29.78
N LEU A 557 31.74 8.63 -29.55
CA LEU A 557 32.57 7.42 -29.56
C LEU A 557 31.66 6.21 -29.34
N ASP A 558 31.62 5.34 -30.36
CA ASP A 558 31.38 3.88 -30.31
C ASP A 558 30.73 3.41 -31.59
N LYS A 559 31.52 3.50 -32.68
CA LYS A 559 31.37 2.61 -33.82
C LYS A 559 32.30 1.41 -33.59
N THR A 560 31.83 0.42 -32.83
CA THR A 560 32.39 -0.93 -32.92
C THR A 560 31.29 -1.86 -33.44
N SER A 561 31.46 -2.24 -34.69
CA SER A 561 30.67 -3.24 -35.40
C SER A 561 30.74 -4.60 -34.69
N SER A 562 29.64 -5.01 -34.06
CA SER A 562 29.43 -6.41 -33.68
C SER A 562 28.44 -7.04 -34.67
N VAL A 563 28.98 -7.79 -35.62
CA VAL A 563 28.24 -8.67 -36.52
C VAL A 563 28.13 -10.02 -35.83
N ARG A 564 27.04 -10.29 -35.11
CA ARG A 564 26.60 -11.65 -34.75
C ARG A 564 25.13 -11.66 -34.29
N ASN A 565 24.33 -12.41 -35.04
CA ASN A 565 22.91 -12.80 -34.90
C ASN A 565 21.82 -11.76 -35.19
N PRO A 566 21.17 -11.82 -36.39
CA PRO A 566 19.84 -11.25 -36.58
C PRO A 566 18.84 -12.18 -35.91
N ARG A 567 18.56 -11.97 -34.62
CA ARG A 567 17.51 -12.70 -33.91
C ARG A 567 16.15 -12.23 -34.45
N VAL A 568 15.34 -13.22 -34.81
CA VAL A 568 14.00 -13.14 -35.43
C VAL A 568 13.23 -11.87 -35.06
N LYS A 569 13.06 -10.99 -36.05
CA LYS A 569 12.17 -9.84 -36.01
C LYS A 569 10.73 -10.35 -35.93
N ALA A 570 9.97 -10.00 -34.90
CA ALA A 570 8.52 -10.15 -34.94
C ALA A 570 7.96 -9.09 -35.90
N SER A 571 7.08 -9.50 -36.82
CA SER A 571 6.52 -8.62 -37.87
C SER A 571 5.64 -7.46 -37.34
N TRP A 572 5.52 -7.32 -36.02
CA TRP A 572 4.72 -6.33 -35.31
C TRP A 572 5.54 -5.19 -34.66
N ALA A 573 6.88 -5.24 -34.71
CA ALA A 573 7.74 -4.18 -34.15
C ALA A 573 7.91 -3.02 -35.16
N PRO A 574 7.52 -1.76 -34.83
CA PRO A 574 7.60 -0.64 -35.77
C PRO A 574 8.97 0.07 -35.76
N SER A 575 9.22 0.78 -36.87
CA SER A 575 10.35 1.70 -37.08
C SER A 575 9.92 3.13 -36.73
N GLY A 576 10.68 3.77 -35.85
CA GLY A 576 10.47 5.15 -35.40
C GLY A 576 10.98 6.14 -36.43
N SER A 577 10.15 6.49 -37.42
CA SER A 577 10.41 7.64 -38.29
C SER A 577 9.15 8.49 -38.48
N ARG A 578 9.12 9.62 -37.77
CA ARG A 578 8.61 10.95 -38.19
C ARG A 578 8.45 11.87 -36.96
N HIS A 579 9.52 12.59 -36.61
CA HIS A 579 9.42 13.73 -35.69
C HIS A 579 9.01 14.98 -36.47
N GLY A 580 7.78 15.42 -36.28
CA GLY A 580 7.33 16.79 -36.53
C GLY A 580 6.89 17.39 -35.20
N ALA A 581 7.52 18.49 -34.79
CA ALA A 581 7.23 19.18 -33.53
C ALA A 581 5.78 19.70 -33.51
N THR A 582 4.90 19.03 -32.78
CA THR A 582 3.56 19.51 -32.41
C THR A 582 3.48 19.75 -30.90
N PRO A 583 2.57 20.62 -30.42
CA PRO A 583 2.57 21.09 -29.04
C PRO A 583 2.34 19.93 -28.07
N ARG A 584 3.07 19.93 -26.95
CA ARG A 584 3.00 18.94 -25.87
C ARG A 584 1.56 18.81 -25.35
N ASN A 585 0.83 17.82 -25.85
CA ASN A 585 -0.34 17.29 -25.18
C ASN A 585 0.14 16.40 -24.02
N ASN A 586 -0.47 16.54 -22.83
CA ASN A 586 -0.23 15.70 -21.64
C ASN A 586 -0.44 14.18 -21.86
N LYS A 587 -0.75 13.73 -23.08
CA LYS A 587 -1.07 12.34 -23.44
C LYS A 587 0.13 11.50 -23.90
N ASN A 588 1.31 12.11 -24.12
CA ASN A 588 2.46 11.43 -24.74
C ASN A 588 3.66 11.23 -23.79
N LYS A 589 3.42 11.13 -22.48
CA LYS A 589 4.50 10.84 -21.51
C LYS A 589 4.88 9.36 -21.58
N GLN A 590 6.17 9.07 -21.44
CA GLN A 590 6.63 7.69 -21.27
C GLN A 590 6.09 7.12 -19.96
N ARG A 591 5.61 5.89 -19.99
CA ARG A 591 5.13 5.16 -18.81
C ARG A 591 6.21 4.23 -18.25
N ILE A 592 6.36 4.21 -16.93
CA ILE A 592 7.28 3.33 -16.21
C ILE A 592 6.50 2.65 -15.09
N PHE A 593 6.39 1.34 -15.16
CA PHE A 593 5.82 0.51 -14.12
C PHE A 593 6.94 -0.06 -13.26
N CYS A 594 6.74 -0.08 -11.95
CA CYS A 594 7.62 -0.73 -11.01
C CYS A 594 6.80 -1.64 -10.11
N TYR A 595 7.26 -2.87 -9.90
CA TYR A 595 6.65 -3.80 -8.97
C TYR A 595 7.66 -4.24 -7.92
N VAL A 596 7.32 -4.13 -6.63
CA VAL A 596 8.16 -4.56 -5.52
C VAL A 596 7.50 -5.73 -4.79
N ALA A 597 8.06 -6.93 -4.96
CA ALA A 597 7.59 -8.12 -4.26
C ALA A 597 8.04 -8.10 -2.79
N GLY A 598 7.11 -8.41 -1.88
CA GLY A 598 7.37 -8.40 -0.45
C GLY A 598 6.94 -7.13 0.27
N GLY A 599 6.24 -6.20 -0.41
CA GLY A 599 5.74 -4.96 0.18
C GLY A 599 6.48 -3.70 -0.31
N VAL A 600 5.89 -2.51 -0.17
CA VAL A 600 6.45 -1.18 -0.53
C VAL A 600 6.37 -0.20 0.64
N THR A 601 7.33 0.70 0.83
CA THR A 601 7.26 1.71 1.91
C THR A 601 6.61 3.02 1.44
N TYR A 602 6.09 3.82 2.37
CA TYR A 602 5.58 5.17 2.06
C TYR A 602 6.65 6.11 1.48
N SER A 603 7.92 5.95 1.87
CA SER A 603 9.04 6.73 1.31
C SER A 603 9.34 6.37 -0.15
N GLU A 604 9.18 5.10 -0.52
CA GLU A 604 9.27 4.62 -1.90
C GLU A 604 8.07 5.09 -2.73
N MET A 605 6.85 5.08 -2.17
CA MET A 605 5.66 5.66 -2.79
C MET A 605 5.87 7.14 -3.11
N ARG A 606 6.31 7.95 -2.13
CA ARG A 606 6.67 9.37 -2.32
C ARG A 606 7.66 9.56 -3.47
N SER A 607 8.70 8.72 -3.52
CA SER A 607 9.75 8.82 -4.52
C SER A 607 9.22 8.71 -5.96
N VAL A 608 8.14 7.95 -6.17
CA VAL A 608 7.51 7.80 -7.49
C VAL A 608 6.79 9.08 -7.92
N TYR A 609 6.11 9.78 -7.00
CA TYR A 609 5.52 11.09 -7.31
C TYR A 609 6.58 12.14 -7.62
N GLU A 610 7.63 12.21 -6.81
CA GLU A 610 8.75 13.13 -7.03
C GLU A 610 9.43 12.92 -8.39
N LEU A 611 9.72 11.65 -8.74
CA LEU A 611 10.34 11.32 -10.02
C LEU A 611 9.39 11.54 -11.20
N SER A 612 8.11 11.22 -11.05
CA SER A 612 7.11 11.44 -12.10
C SER A 612 7.03 12.92 -12.47
N GLN A 613 7.04 13.80 -11.48
CA GLN A 613 7.08 15.25 -11.69
C GLN A 613 8.42 15.72 -12.24
N ALA A 614 9.55 15.28 -11.67
CA ALA A 614 10.88 15.74 -12.05
C ALA A 614 11.32 15.33 -13.46
N LEU A 615 10.88 14.15 -13.91
CA LEU A 615 11.26 13.59 -15.21
C LEU A 615 10.20 13.82 -16.30
N ASP A 616 9.04 14.39 -15.95
CA ASP A 616 7.87 14.51 -16.83
C ASP A 616 7.45 13.16 -17.44
N LYS A 617 7.37 12.13 -16.59
CA LYS A 617 7.01 10.75 -16.95
C LYS A 617 5.92 10.22 -16.05
N ASP A 618 5.14 9.27 -16.54
CA ASP A 618 4.13 8.59 -15.72
C ASP A 618 4.77 7.37 -15.08
N ILE A 619 5.05 7.45 -13.78
CA ILE A 619 5.67 6.36 -13.03
C ILE A 619 4.62 5.76 -12.09
N TYR A 620 4.46 4.44 -12.14
CA TYR A 620 3.49 3.68 -11.37
C TYR A 620 4.18 2.63 -10.51
N LEU A 621 3.70 2.45 -9.28
CA LEU A 621 4.27 1.53 -8.29
C LEU A 621 3.26 0.47 -7.87
N GLY A 622 3.66 -0.80 -7.92
CA GLY A 622 2.87 -1.95 -7.55
C GLY A 622 3.53 -2.77 -6.45
N SER A 623 2.71 -3.40 -5.61
CA SER A 623 3.16 -4.30 -4.53
C SER A 623 2.00 -5.19 -4.04
N GLU A 624 2.24 -6.16 -3.16
CA GLU A 624 1.15 -6.85 -2.44
C GLU A 624 0.56 -6.01 -1.30
N SER A 625 1.40 -5.19 -0.66
CA SER A 625 1.02 -4.38 0.49
C SER A 625 1.93 -3.17 0.65
N VAL A 626 1.48 -2.17 1.40
CA VAL A 626 2.31 -1.06 1.88
C VAL A 626 2.80 -1.40 3.28
N LEU A 627 4.12 -1.45 3.45
CA LEU A 627 4.79 -1.78 4.70
C LEU A 627 4.97 -0.53 5.56
N LYS A 628 4.47 -0.61 6.78
CA LYS A 628 4.95 0.20 7.90
C LYS A 628 6.23 -0.43 8.46
N PRO A 629 7.10 0.32 9.16
CA PRO A 629 8.29 -0.26 9.77
C PRO A 629 7.99 -1.44 10.69
N ARG A 630 6.89 -1.37 11.45
CA ARG A 630 6.38 -2.49 12.23
C ARG A 630 6.01 -3.72 11.40
N ASP A 631 5.38 -3.53 10.24
CA ASP A 631 5.01 -4.63 9.34
C ASP A 631 6.26 -5.34 8.82
N PHE A 632 7.32 -4.60 8.50
CA PHE A 632 8.60 -5.18 8.09
C PHE A 632 9.25 -6.00 9.21
N LEU A 633 9.26 -5.51 10.46
CA LEU A 633 9.75 -6.27 11.61
C LEU A 633 8.96 -7.57 11.81
N ILE A 634 7.64 -7.53 11.68
CA ILE A 634 6.77 -8.72 11.74
C ILE A 634 7.10 -9.67 10.58
N GLY A 635 7.30 -9.14 9.37
CA GLY A 635 7.75 -9.90 8.21
C GLY A 635 9.03 -10.68 8.49
N LEU A 636 10.05 -10.01 9.07
CA LEU A 636 11.30 -10.66 9.47
C LEU A 636 11.11 -11.75 10.53
N GLN A 637 10.13 -11.62 11.42
CA GLN A 637 9.79 -12.68 12.40
C GLN A 637 9.09 -13.87 11.72
N ASN A 638 8.26 -13.59 10.73
CA ASN A 638 7.38 -14.56 10.08
C ASN A 638 8.05 -15.37 8.96
N ILE A 639 9.21 -14.94 8.48
CA ILE A 639 10.03 -15.71 7.52
C ILE A 639 10.86 -16.81 8.20
N ASP A 640 10.79 -16.92 9.54
CA ASP A 640 11.48 -17.94 10.32
C ASP A 640 10.95 -19.35 10.06
N GLY A 641 11.82 -20.34 10.00
CA GLY A 641 11.44 -21.74 9.74
C GLY A 641 10.62 -22.40 10.86
N VAL A 642 10.57 -21.81 12.06
CA VAL A 642 9.69 -22.27 13.14
C VAL A 642 8.22 -21.95 12.85
N LYS A 643 7.95 -20.94 12.01
CA LYS A 643 6.59 -20.53 11.66
C LYS A 643 6.04 -21.39 10.54
N GLN A 644 4.94 -22.06 10.80
CA GLN A 644 4.20 -22.84 9.80
C GLN A 644 3.15 -21.97 9.10
N PRO A 645 2.76 -22.27 7.85
CA PRO A 645 1.80 -21.48 7.09
C PRO A 645 0.48 -21.19 7.81
N GLU A 646 -0.01 -22.13 8.63
CA GLU A 646 -1.25 -21.99 9.40
C GLU A 646 -1.17 -20.92 10.50
N GLN A 647 0.03 -20.47 10.85
CA GLN A 647 0.31 -19.51 11.92
C GLN A 647 0.62 -18.09 11.40
N LEU A 648 0.53 -17.88 10.09
CA LEU A 648 1.03 -16.68 9.42
C LEU A 648 -0.09 -15.74 8.95
N ASP A 649 -1.35 -16.09 9.19
CA ASP A 649 -2.54 -15.31 8.80
C ASP A 649 -2.49 -14.88 7.32
N ILE A 650 -2.06 -15.79 6.44
CA ILE A 650 -1.93 -15.56 4.99
C ILE A 650 -3.25 -15.98 4.31
N PRO A 651 -4.07 -15.06 3.77
CA PRO A 651 -5.33 -15.43 3.13
C PRO A 651 -5.15 -16.41 1.96
N LEU A 652 -4.03 -16.29 1.24
CA LEU A 652 -3.68 -17.20 0.14
C LEU A 652 -3.54 -18.67 0.60
N TYR A 653 -3.15 -18.93 1.85
CA TYR A 653 -3.05 -20.28 2.37
C TYR A 653 -4.41 -20.99 2.37
N ASP A 654 -5.46 -20.30 2.82
CA ASP A 654 -6.82 -20.84 2.81
C ASP A 654 -7.35 -21.02 1.38
N GLU A 655 -7.04 -20.10 0.48
CA GLU A 655 -7.44 -20.21 -0.92
C GLU A 655 -6.83 -21.45 -1.62
N VAL A 656 -5.56 -21.74 -1.33
CA VAL A 656 -4.84 -22.89 -1.92
C VAL A 656 -5.26 -24.21 -1.27
N THR A 657 -5.40 -24.24 0.06
CA THR A 657 -5.63 -25.51 0.80
C THR A 657 -7.10 -25.88 0.94
N ARG A 658 -8.01 -24.89 0.92
CA ARG A 658 -9.45 -25.08 1.17
C ARG A 658 -10.28 -24.31 0.13
N PRO A 659 -10.12 -24.62 -1.18
CA PRO A 659 -10.85 -23.91 -2.21
C PRO A 659 -12.35 -24.10 -2.03
N ARG A 660 -13.08 -22.99 -2.01
CA ARG A 660 -14.55 -23.04 -2.03
C ARG A 660 -15.00 -23.50 -3.41
N THR A 661 -15.93 -24.45 -3.43
CA THR A 661 -16.46 -24.98 -4.69
C THR A 661 -17.99 -25.01 -4.73
N ARG A 662 -18.66 -25.09 -3.57
CA ARG A 662 -20.13 -25.19 -3.50
C ARG A 662 -20.76 -23.82 -3.29
N ALA A 663 -21.76 -23.51 -4.12
CA ALA A 663 -22.62 -22.34 -3.91
C ALA A 663 -23.46 -22.49 -2.63
N PRO A 664 -23.78 -21.38 -1.93
CA PRO A 664 -24.69 -21.42 -0.79
C PRO A 664 -26.06 -21.98 -1.15
N SER A 665 -26.63 -22.82 -0.28
CA SER A 665 -27.89 -23.54 -0.57
C SER A 665 -29.08 -22.60 -0.79
N TYR A 666 -29.12 -21.47 -0.09
CA TYR A 666 -30.19 -20.48 -0.22
C TYR A 666 -30.25 -19.80 -1.60
N LEU A 667 -29.21 -19.90 -2.43
CA LEU A 667 -29.26 -19.41 -3.80
C LEU A 667 -30.19 -20.27 -4.70
N PHE A 668 -30.54 -21.48 -4.26
CA PHE A 668 -31.47 -22.37 -4.95
C PHE A 668 -32.91 -22.24 -4.46
N ASP A 669 -33.15 -21.46 -3.40
CA ASP A 669 -34.49 -21.33 -2.81
C ASP A 669 -35.39 -20.48 -3.71
N VAL A 670 -36.48 -21.08 -4.17
CA VAL A 670 -37.57 -20.39 -4.88
C VAL A 670 -38.71 -20.15 -3.87
N PRO A 671 -39.13 -18.90 -3.63
CA PRO A 671 -40.28 -18.62 -2.78
C PRO A 671 -41.49 -19.42 -3.27
N LYS A 672 -42.08 -20.26 -2.41
CA LYS A 672 -43.31 -20.99 -2.75
C LYS A 672 -44.39 -19.97 -3.12
N PRO A 673 -45.15 -20.18 -4.21
CA PRO A 673 -46.28 -19.31 -4.52
C PRO A 673 -47.20 -19.27 -3.30
N PRO A 674 -47.81 -18.11 -2.97
CA PRO A 674 -48.69 -18.00 -1.81
C PRO A 674 -49.79 -19.04 -1.95
N SER A 675 -49.77 -20.05 -1.07
CA SER A 675 -50.84 -21.02 -0.97
C SER A 675 -52.10 -20.24 -0.62
N GLN A 676 -53.07 -20.21 -1.55
CA GLN A 676 -54.42 -19.74 -1.25
C GLN A 676 -54.91 -20.56 -0.05
N GLN A 677 -55.02 -19.92 1.11
CA GLN A 677 -55.64 -20.55 2.28
C GLN A 677 -57.10 -20.85 1.92
N PRO A 678 -57.57 -22.09 2.09
CA PRO A 678 -58.99 -22.36 2.06
C PRO A 678 -59.61 -21.62 3.26
N SER A 679 -60.57 -20.75 2.98
CA SER A 679 -61.43 -20.15 3.99
C SER A 679 -62.22 -21.26 4.70
N SER A 680 -61.92 -21.50 5.99
CA SER A 680 -62.80 -22.27 6.85
C SER A 680 -63.20 -21.43 8.08
N THR A 681 -64.37 -20.82 7.97
CA THR A 681 -65.22 -20.42 9.10
C THR A 681 -65.65 -21.64 9.91
N SER A 682 -65.43 -21.65 11.22
CA SER A 682 -66.47 -21.97 12.22
C SER A 682 -65.96 -21.94 13.66
N SER A 683 -66.73 -21.25 14.49
CA SER A 683 -66.75 -21.14 15.94
C SER A 683 -66.98 -22.46 16.71
N ARG A 684 -66.36 -22.62 17.89
CA ARG A 684 -67.04 -22.76 19.21
C ARG A 684 -66.06 -23.06 20.37
N THR A 685 -66.33 -22.40 21.50
CA THR A 685 -65.78 -22.48 22.87
C THR A 685 -66.38 -23.67 23.66
N PRO A 686 -66.16 -23.83 25.00
CA PRO A 686 -64.92 -24.22 25.72
C PRO A 686 -65.16 -25.39 26.73
N SER A 687 -64.11 -26.08 27.19
CA SER A 687 -64.12 -26.77 28.50
C SER A 687 -62.70 -27.19 28.96
N ALA A 688 -62.46 -27.06 30.27
CA ALA A 688 -61.30 -27.54 31.03
C ALA A 688 -61.83 -28.45 32.17
N PRO A 689 -61.03 -29.00 33.13
CA PRO A 689 -59.55 -29.12 33.23
C PRO A 689 -59.05 -30.52 33.70
N SER A 690 -57.74 -30.77 33.71
CA SER A 690 -57.05 -31.54 34.78
C SER A 690 -55.51 -31.41 34.74
N THR A 691 -54.98 -30.73 35.77
CA THR A 691 -53.80 -31.01 36.62
C THR A 691 -52.61 -31.86 36.12
N GLN A 692 -51.39 -31.28 36.16
CA GLN A 692 -50.32 -31.56 37.16
C GLN A 692 -49.01 -30.81 36.82
N SER A 693 -48.57 -29.92 37.73
CA SER A 693 -47.33 -29.95 38.54
C SER A 693 -46.06 -29.35 37.89
N MET A 694 -45.72 -28.11 38.26
CA MET A 694 -44.68 -27.71 39.23
C MET A 694 -43.22 -27.86 38.76
N LYS A 695 -42.50 -26.73 38.61
CA LYS A 695 -41.61 -26.18 39.65
C LYS A 695 -41.04 -24.81 39.26
N GLN A 696 -41.16 -23.88 40.20
CA GLN A 696 -40.69 -22.50 40.17
C GLN A 696 -39.26 -22.38 40.71
N SER A 697 -38.57 -21.36 40.20
CA SER A 697 -37.50 -20.58 40.84
C SER A 697 -37.90 -20.00 42.21
N PRO A 698 -36.93 -19.51 43.00
CA PRO A 698 -37.03 -18.09 43.37
C PRO A 698 -35.70 -17.34 43.47
N GLN A 699 -35.76 -16.05 43.11
CA GLN A 699 -34.86 -15.00 43.58
C GLN A 699 -35.07 -14.73 45.08
N GLN A 700 -34.03 -14.30 45.80
CA GLN A 700 -34.15 -13.18 46.76
C GLN A 700 -32.79 -12.59 47.18
N LEU A 701 -32.84 -11.29 47.45
CA LEU A 701 -31.79 -10.38 47.92
C LEU A 701 -31.27 -10.71 49.34
N ALA A 702 -30.05 -10.26 49.65
CA ALA A 702 -29.68 -9.71 50.96
C ALA A 702 -28.42 -8.82 50.89
N GLN A 703 -28.28 -7.95 51.88
CA GLN A 703 -27.48 -6.72 51.93
C GLN A 703 -26.08 -6.87 52.57
N SER A 704 -25.29 -5.80 52.37
CA SER A 704 -24.39 -5.07 53.29
C SER A 704 -23.09 -5.70 53.85
N GLY A 705 -22.01 -4.89 53.79
CA GLY A 705 -21.07 -4.76 54.91
C GLY A 705 -19.57 -4.59 54.60
N PHE A 706 -19.10 -3.34 54.68
CA PHE A 706 -17.80 -2.85 55.22
C PHE A 706 -16.43 -3.36 54.69
N GLY A 707 -15.62 -2.40 54.20
CA GLY A 707 -14.51 -1.84 55.00
C GLY A 707 -13.06 -2.10 54.56
N SER A 708 -12.24 -1.03 54.70
CA SER A 708 -10.75 -0.94 54.68
C SER A 708 -10.05 -0.96 53.31
N SER A 709 -8.89 -0.33 53.07
CA SER A 709 -8.30 0.99 53.36
C SER A 709 -6.82 0.93 52.90
N SER A 710 -6.37 1.92 52.11
CA SER A 710 -4.97 2.39 51.97
C SER A 710 -3.98 1.58 51.09
N PRO A 711 -2.80 2.12 50.71
CA PRO A 711 -2.58 3.39 50.00
C PRO A 711 -1.53 3.30 48.85
N ASN A 712 -1.51 4.33 47.99
CA ASN A 712 -0.41 4.68 47.08
C ASN A 712 0.90 4.98 47.83
N PRO A 713 2.06 4.78 47.18
CA PRO A 713 3.24 5.61 47.41
C PRO A 713 3.61 6.43 46.16
N GLU A 714 3.71 7.75 46.38
CA GLU A 714 4.38 8.73 45.52
C GLU A 714 5.90 8.48 45.51
N LEU A 715 6.56 8.80 44.39
CA LEU A 715 8.03 8.83 44.25
C LEU A 715 8.51 10.28 44.06
N PRO A 716 9.69 10.68 44.63
CA PRO A 716 10.23 12.04 44.54
C PRO A 716 11.09 12.28 43.28
N PRO A 717 11.48 13.55 43.01
CA PRO A 717 11.98 13.99 41.70
C PRO A 717 13.51 13.86 41.48
N ASP A 718 13.86 13.73 40.20
CA ASP A 718 15.07 14.14 39.47
C ASP A 718 16.47 13.98 40.07
N THR A 719 17.26 13.09 39.46
CA THR A 719 18.71 13.22 39.30
C THR A 719 19.17 12.61 37.97
N ILE A 720 19.04 13.36 36.87
CA ILE A 720 19.71 13.00 35.61
C ILE A 720 21.16 13.50 35.68
N GLY A 721 22.07 12.56 35.96
CA GLY A 721 23.50 12.76 35.99
C GLY A 721 24.12 12.83 34.59
N ALA A 722 25.22 13.59 34.52
CA ALA A 722 26.09 13.76 33.38
C ALA A 722 26.60 12.42 32.82
N ASN A 723 26.10 12.01 31.65
CA ASN A 723 26.69 10.94 30.83
C ASN A 723 26.30 11.07 29.35
N THR A 724 26.27 12.31 28.85
CA THR A 724 26.07 12.59 27.43
C THR A 724 27.45 12.66 26.74
N PRO A 725 27.69 11.96 25.61
CA PRO A 725 28.95 12.04 24.87
C PRO A 725 29.33 13.49 24.50
N SER A 726 30.61 13.83 24.48
CA SER A 726 31.10 15.21 24.30
C SER A 726 30.67 15.90 23.00
N HIS A 727 30.35 15.13 21.94
CA HIS A 727 29.81 15.69 20.69
C HIS A 727 28.34 16.12 20.83
N TYR A 728 27.55 15.45 21.69
CA TYR A 728 26.19 15.84 22.07
C TYR A 728 26.16 17.02 23.04
N GLN A 729 27.17 17.14 23.93
CA GLN A 729 27.31 18.28 24.85
C GLN A 729 27.56 19.60 24.12
N LYS A 730 28.31 19.59 23.00
CA LYS A 730 28.54 20.79 22.18
C LYS A 730 27.26 21.32 21.53
N ARG A 731 26.33 20.44 21.12
CA ARG A 731 25.03 20.86 20.58
C ARG A 731 24.12 21.41 21.68
N THR A 732 24.03 20.76 22.85
CA THR A 732 23.22 21.27 23.99
C THR A 732 23.71 22.62 24.54
N SER A 733 25.03 22.87 24.56
CA SER A 733 25.57 24.15 25.04
C SER A 733 25.26 25.35 24.12
N GLN A 734 25.04 25.13 22.81
CA GLN A 734 24.64 26.20 21.88
C GLN A 734 23.16 26.60 22.02
N TYR A 735 22.30 25.73 22.55
CA TYR A 735 20.88 26.07 22.80
C TYR A 735 20.67 26.87 24.09
N SER A 736 21.62 26.87 25.03
CA SER A 736 21.48 27.59 26.30
C SER A 736 21.99 29.04 26.26
N THR A 737 22.79 29.42 25.26
CA THR A 737 23.45 30.74 25.20
C THR A 737 22.69 31.80 24.39
N ASP A 738 21.57 31.46 23.74
CA ASP A 738 20.78 32.40 22.92
C ASP A 738 19.63 33.09 23.69
N LEU A 739 19.56 32.91 25.01
CA LEU A 739 18.58 33.56 25.90
C LEU A 739 19.08 34.84 26.58
N SER A 740 20.36 35.21 26.44
CA SER A 740 20.87 36.52 26.84
C SER A 740 20.95 37.41 25.60
N GLY A 741 19.96 38.30 25.46
CA GLY A 741 19.85 39.17 24.31
C GLY A 741 21.03 40.13 24.16
N GLU A 742 21.59 40.20 22.96
CA GLU A 742 22.22 41.41 22.43
C GLU A 742 22.11 41.44 20.90
N ASN A 743 21.91 42.65 20.38
CA ASN A 743 21.44 42.98 19.04
C ASN A 743 22.34 42.49 17.89
N ARG A 744 21.80 41.68 16.97
CA ARG A 744 22.25 41.59 15.57
C ARG A 744 21.08 41.41 14.59
N ALA A 745 21.29 41.91 13.38
CA ALA A 745 20.30 42.34 12.39
C ALA A 745 19.25 41.29 11.94
N LYS A 746 18.13 41.82 11.43
CA LYS A 746 16.92 41.11 10.96
C LYS A 746 17.20 40.11 9.83
N GLU A 747 17.59 38.89 10.18
CA GLU A 747 17.17 37.69 9.43
C GLU A 747 15.95 37.08 10.14
N LYS A 748 14.97 36.60 9.38
CA LYS A 748 13.78 35.92 9.92
C LYS A 748 14.28 34.70 10.71
N LYS A 749 14.23 34.76 12.05
CA LYS A 749 14.56 33.63 12.92
C LYS A 749 13.76 32.40 12.46
N PRO A 750 14.41 31.25 12.18
CA PRO A 750 13.68 30.05 11.79
C PRO A 750 12.77 29.62 12.95
N SER A 751 11.56 29.12 12.61
CA SER A 751 10.60 28.59 13.58
C SER A 751 11.28 27.59 14.53
N ARG A 752 10.88 27.57 15.81
CA ARG A 752 11.39 26.63 16.83
C ARG A 752 11.29 25.18 16.35
N LEU A 753 10.24 24.85 15.59
CA LEU A 753 10.04 23.57 14.93
C LEU A 753 11.13 23.26 13.90
N LYS A 754 11.47 24.22 13.01
CA LYS A 754 12.56 24.05 12.02
C LYS A 754 13.92 23.81 12.65
N ARG A 755 14.15 24.22 13.90
CA ARG A 755 15.41 23.97 14.64
C ARG A 755 15.51 22.59 15.27
N LEU A 756 14.42 21.81 15.33
CA LEU A 756 14.45 20.43 15.84
C LEU A 756 14.83 19.43 14.73
N PHE A 757 14.62 19.81 13.46
CA PHE A 757 14.87 18.99 12.27
C PHE A 757 16.09 19.48 11.45
N LYS A 758 16.73 20.56 11.90
CA LYS A 758 17.99 21.10 11.39
C LYS A 758 19.05 20.88 12.45
#